data_AF-K9Z7X3-F1
#
_entry.id   AF-K9Z7X3-F1
#
_cell.length_a   1.000
_cell.length_b   1.000
_cell.length_c   1.000
_cell.angle_alpha   90.00
_cell.angle_beta   90.00
_cell.angle_gamma   90.00
#
_symmetry.space_group_name_H-M   'P 1'
#
loop_
_entity.id
_entity.type
_entity.pdbx_description
1 polymer ?
#
loop_
_entity_poly.entity_id
_entity_poly.type
_entity_poly.pdbx_seq_one_letter_code
_entity_poly.pdbx_strand_id
1 'polypeptide(L)'
;MVHSAPERIVSSPKQDKFVLWFEEVGIEDVPLVGGKNASLGEMIQQLSAKGVNVPTGFATTAYAYRYFIKKAGLETQLRRVFANLDVEDLPNLQAVGRQARALVLNTPFPKELELAISDAYFKLCQRYGADPSLCTTEDEEEIMRMRNCAYDTDVAVRSSATAEDLPDASFAGQQETYLNVHGVKNVLEACHKCFASIFTDRAISYRTVKNFDHFEVALSVGVQKMVRSDLASSGVMFSIDTETGFKDAAFVTAAYGLGENVVQGAVNPDEFFVFKPTLKEGYKPILNKRLGTKEIKMVYDLGGGKQVKNVPVSESERLQYAITDDEALLLAKWACIIEDHYSEKRGQYSPMDIEWAKDGQTGELFIVQARPETVQSQKSGSILRDYKLKGTSNILVNGRAVGEMIGQGKARVILDVHKIGEFKAGEVLVTNKTDPDWEPIMKKASAIVTNQGGRTCFDGNTKILTNQGFMTLQQIYDQGYQGLSTIAFNPETQKMEWKPILDVMKRRSHLMTVSVSQTGRVLDNILSVTPDHKMVNLRQGEYVKTEVQEMLSQKEMVLVSQSIPTLPINNEGEDLDLAYLLGGIITDGGVYLRGNRGEVQFIQKETPEKEAFIATMNEKMTSVYGKSFTPYLKAESSGYIRGEKVTGQATAYRLHSKAIALNIQAQEANITQQLLTNSTEFAYNFLAGVIDGDGCYHKNRINIYISEENLLQAVIIACLKINTVPQVTRNRNIHNVQIVEKLEEILQYTQRVKGDITPRQVQTRFFSASQLLSDDVTGQLKLRKDKNLLISEKQLRETGGYESLLDSDVRMQRIIKVSEPQPADVYNITVADHHNYLVFTSKYTPIVVCNCHAAIIAREMGIPAIVGCGNATGILKTGQEITVSCSEGEEGRVYEGLVPFDIIETPLDNLPKTRTKILMNVGNPEEAFKLASIPCDGVGLARLEFIIANHIKAHPLALMKYDELTDESVKKEIAELTLGYENKADFFVDKVAQGVGTIAAAFYPNPVVVRMSDFKSNEYANLLGGADFEPKEENPMIGWRGASRYYDEKYREAYGLECKALKRVRDDMGLTNVIPMIPFCRTPYEGRRVLAEMEKHGLKRGENGLQVYVMCEIPSNVILADQYSEIFDGFSIGSNDLTQLTLGLDRDSSLVAHIFDERNDAVKDMVRMVIEKAKRNNRKIGICGQAPSDYPEFARFLVELGIDSMSLNPDSLLKTLLDIAKLEERLDANR
;
A
#
# COMPACT_ATOMS: atom_id res chain seq x y z
N MET A 1 -49.66 50.87 -29.38
CA MET A 1 -49.45 52.17 -30.07
C MET A 1 -48.03 52.17 -30.60
N VAL A 2 -47.88 52.57 -31.86
CA VAL A 2 -46.66 52.48 -32.67
C VAL A 2 -45.56 53.39 -32.11
N HIS A 3 -44.30 52.94 -32.02
CA HIS A 3 -43.14 53.69 -32.54
C HIS A 3 -41.84 52.86 -32.58
N SER A 4 -41.26 52.86 -33.79
CA SER A 4 -39.84 52.68 -34.18
C SER A 4 -39.06 51.43 -33.73
N ALA A 5 -38.72 50.61 -34.73
CA ALA A 5 -37.65 49.62 -34.66
C ALA A 5 -36.30 50.27 -34.31
N PRO A 6 -35.48 49.66 -33.44
CA PRO A 6 -34.10 50.06 -33.27
C PRO A 6 -33.23 49.51 -34.41
N GLU A 7 -32.30 50.33 -34.86
CA GLU A 7 -31.29 50.04 -35.87
C GLU A 7 -30.50 48.76 -35.55
N ARG A 8 -30.26 47.92 -36.57
CA ARG A 8 -29.36 46.76 -36.49
C ARG A 8 -27.93 47.26 -36.29
N ILE A 9 -27.44 47.18 -35.06
CA ILE A 9 -26.02 47.27 -34.74
C ILE A 9 -25.34 46.05 -35.37
N VAL A 10 -24.46 46.28 -36.34
CA VAL A 10 -23.58 45.25 -36.92
C VAL A 10 -22.62 44.80 -35.82
N SER A 11 -22.89 43.65 -35.20
CA SER A 11 -22.01 43.06 -34.18
C SER A 11 -20.70 42.60 -34.84
N SER A 12 -19.55 42.94 -34.27
CA SER A 12 -18.25 42.44 -34.74
C SER A 12 -18.22 40.89 -34.68
N PRO A 13 -17.50 40.22 -35.59
CA PRO A 13 -17.30 38.77 -35.52
C PRO A 13 -16.68 38.36 -34.17
N LYS A 14 -17.07 37.18 -33.64
CA LYS A 14 -16.48 36.60 -32.41
C LYS A 14 -14.95 36.58 -32.43
N GLN A 15 -14.36 36.39 -33.61
CA GLN A 15 -12.92 36.25 -33.86
C GLN A 15 -12.11 37.52 -33.54
N ASP A 16 -12.74 38.70 -33.54
CA ASP A 16 -12.06 39.99 -33.33
C ASP A 16 -12.30 40.60 -31.93
N LYS A 17 -13.04 39.89 -31.05
CA LYS A 17 -13.31 40.37 -29.69
C LYS A 17 -12.13 40.08 -28.78
N PHE A 18 -11.83 41.00 -27.86
CA PHE A 18 -10.79 40.79 -26.84
C PHE A 18 -11.23 39.88 -25.69
N VAL A 19 -12.51 39.93 -25.34
CA VAL A 19 -13.12 39.18 -24.24
C VAL A 19 -14.42 38.55 -24.72
N LEU A 20 -14.66 37.30 -24.29
CA LEU A 20 -15.91 36.57 -24.47
C LEU A 20 -16.38 36.04 -23.13
N TRP A 21 -17.68 36.11 -22.86
CA TRP A 21 -18.26 35.48 -21.67
C TRP A 21 -18.28 33.96 -21.80
N PHE A 22 -18.23 33.21 -20.70
CA PHE A 22 -18.30 31.75 -20.78
C PHE A 22 -19.62 31.26 -21.40
N GLU A 23 -20.73 31.98 -21.20
CA GLU A 23 -22.01 31.68 -21.85
C GLU A 23 -21.99 31.89 -23.37
N GLU A 24 -20.97 32.59 -23.89
CA GLU A 24 -20.82 32.85 -25.32
C GLU A 24 -19.88 31.85 -26.01
N VAL A 25 -19.19 30.94 -25.31
CA VAL A 25 -18.16 30.05 -25.90
C VAL A 25 -18.44 28.57 -25.69
N GLY A 26 -18.16 27.73 -26.68
CA GLY A 26 -18.33 26.26 -26.59
C GLY A 26 -17.08 25.50 -27.04
N ILE A 27 -17.17 24.17 -27.11
CA ILE A 27 -16.01 23.32 -27.44
C ILE A 27 -15.46 23.54 -28.86
N GLU A 28 -16.26 24.11 -29.77
CA GLU A 28 -15.83 24.52 -31.11
C GLU A 28 -14.95 25.78 -31.10
N ASP A 29 -14.99 26.56 -30.01
CA ASP A 29 -14.22 27.80 -29.83
C ASP A 29 -12.84 27.56 -29.20
N VAL A 30 -12.35 26.30 -29.10
CA VAL A 30 -10.99 25.97 -28.60
C VAL A 30 -9.88 26.79 -29.28
N PRO A 31 -9.88 27.02 -30.61
CA PRO A 31 -8.88 27.89 -31.24
C PRO A 31 -8.94 29.37 -30.80
N LEU A 32 -10.07 29.82 -30.24
CA LEU A 32 -10.30 31.19 -29.80
C LEU A 32 -10.01 31.40 -28.32
N VAL A 33 -10.38 30.45 -27.44
CA VAL A 33 -10.28 30.62 -25.98
C VAL A 33 -9.49 29.51 -25.27
N GLY A 34 -8.90 28.57 -26.02
CA GLY A 34 -8.20 27.43 -25.44
C GLY A 34 -9.14 26.36 -24.88
N GLY A 35 -8.54 25.22 -24.56
CA GLY A 35 -9.25 24.01 -24.14
C GLY A 35 -10.16 24.17 -22.92
N LYS A 36 -9.56 24.64 -21.81
CA LYS A 36 -10.25 24.81 -20.52
C LYS A 36 -11.43 25.78 -20.60
N ASN A 37 -11.23 26.96 -21.20
CA ASN A 37 -12.30 27.95 -21.27
C ASN A 37 -13.42 27.52 -22.22
N ALA A 38 -13.09 26.84 -23.31
CA ALA A 38 -14.07 26.25 -24.22
C ALA A 38 -14.89 25.16 -23.52
N SER A 39 -14.24 24.28 -22.75
CA SER A 39 -14.90 23.26 -21.92
C SER A 39 -15.82 23.86 -20.85
N LEU A 40 -15.38 24.91 -20.16
CA LEU A 40 -16.21 25.64 -19.18
C LEU A 40 -17.48 26.21 -19.81
N GLY A 41 -17.34 26.89 -20.95
CA GLY A 41 -18.48 27.45 -21.66
C GLY A 41 -19.42 26.38 -22.24
N GLU A 42 -18.87 25.27 -22.75
CA GLU A 42 -19.64 24.11 -23.20
C GLU A 42 -20.51 23.54 -22.06
N MET A 43 -19.93 23.37 -20.86
CA MET A 43 -20.68 22.89 -19.70
C MET A 43 -21.77 23.87 -19.26
N ILE A 44 -21.50 25.17 -19.22
CA ILE A 44 -22.50 26.19 -18.86
C ILE A 44 -23.67 26.18 -19.85
N GLN A 45 -23.39 26.14 -21.15
CA GLN A 45 -24.43 26.19 -22.16
C GLN A 45 -25.27 24.90 -22.22
N GLN A 46 -24.64 23.74 -22.07
CA GLN A 46 -25.29 22.45 -22.37
C GLN A 46 -25.69 21.65 -21.13
N LEU A 47 -24.98 21.82 -20.01
CA LEU A 47 -25.14 20.96 -18.82
C LEU A 47 -25.82 21.66 -17.65
N SER A 48 -25.88 23.00 -17.60
CA SER A 48 -26.63 23.70 -16.56
C SER A 48 -28.13 23.37 -16.57
N ALA A 49 -28.73 23.18 -17.75
CA ALA A 49 -30.11 22.69 -17.87
C ALA A 49 -30.29 21.23 -17.38
N LYS A 50 -29.21 20.45 -17.32
CA LYS A 50 -29.17 19.08 -16.78
C LYS A 50 -28.80 19.06 -15.28
N GLY A 51 -28.67 20.23 -14.65
CA GLY A 51 -28.41 20.38 -13.22
C GLY A 51 -26.92 20.40 -12.83
N VAL A 52 -25.99 20.54 -13.77
CA VAL A 52 -24.56 20.73 -13.48
C VAL A 52 -24.27 22.22 -13.25
N ASN A 53 -23.83 22.55 -12.04
CA ASN A 53 -23.51 23.93 -11.67
C ASN A 53 -22.06 24.26 -12.02
N VAL A 54 -21.83 25.37 -12.74
CA VAL A 54 -20.49 25.87 -13.09
C VAL A 54 -20.46 27.38 -12.80
N PRO A 55 -19.45 27.90 -12.08
CA PRO A 55 -19.36 29.32 -11.81
C PRO A 55 -19.02 30.09 -13.09
N THR A 56 -19.72 31.21 -13.32
CA THR A 56 -19.52 32.01 -14.53
C THR A 56 -18.31 32.95 -14.42
N GLY A 57 -18.00 33.59 -15.54
CA GLY A 57 -16.81 34.40 -15.76
C GLY A 57 -16.66 34.76 -17.23
N PHE A 58 -15.45 35.17 -17.60
CA PHE A 58 -15.12 35.53 -18.99
C PHE A 58 -13.71 35.08 -19.34
N ALA A 59 -13.44 34.91 -20.63
CA ALA A 59 -12.14 34.57 -21.18
C ALA A 59 -11.61 35.70 -22.06
N THR A 60 -10.32 36.01 -21.96
CA THR A 60 -9.61 36.74 -23.02
C THR A 60 -9.40 35.82 -24.21
N THR A 61 -9.36 36.36 -25.43
CA THR A 61 -9.24 35.52 -26.64
C THR A 61 -7.78 35.36 -27.08
N ALA A 62 -7.51 34.35 -27.91
CA ALA A 62 -6.25 34.21 -28.64
C ALA A 62 -5.95 35.46 -29.50
N TYR A 63 -6.99 36.14 -29.99
CA TYR A 63 -6.86 37.43 -30.66
C TYR A 63 -6.30 38.51 -29.71
N ALA A 64 -6.77 38.59 -28.47
CA ALA A 64 -6.24 39.52 -27.46
C ALA A 64 -4.75 39.30 -27.20
N TYR A 65 -4.31 38.05 -27.06
CA TYR A 65 -2.90 37.71 -26.91
C TYR A 65 -2.08 38.13 -28.14
N ARG A 66 -2.53 37.76 -29.35
CA ARG A 66 -1.83 38.13 -30.60
C ARG A 66 -1.79 39.65 -30.79
N TYR A 67 -2.87 40.35 -30.45
CA TYR A 67 -2.94 41.81 -30.50
C TYR A 67 -1.92 42.46 -29.56
N PHE A 68 -1.79 41.96 -28.33
CA PHE A 68 -0.79 42.41 -27.37
C PHE A 68 0.64 42.21 -27.91
N ILE A 69 0.97 40.98 -28.36
CA ILE A 69 2.29 40.65 -28.90
C ILE A 69 2.65 41.55 -30.11
N LYS A 70 1.70 41.77 -31.02
CA LYS A 70 1.91 42.57 -32.23
C LYS A 70 2.01 44.06 -31.93
N LYS A 71 1.06 44.63 -31.18
CA LYS A 71 0.97 46.07 -30.91
C LYS A 71 2.14 46.57 -30.07
N ALA A 72 2.64 45.74 -29.15
CA ALA A 72 3.78 46.07 -28.31
C ALA A 72 5.15 45.76 -28.98
N GLY A 73 5.17 45.19 -30.19
CA GLY A 73 6.42 44.83 -30.88
C GLY A 73 7.20 43.69 -30.22
N LEU A 74 6.53 42.88 -29.39
CA LEU A 74 7.15 41.80 -28.60
C LEU A 74 7.66 40.66 -29.47
N GLU A 75 7.01 40.37 -30.60
CA GLU A 75 7.38 39.24 -31.46
C GLU A 75 8.84 39.31 -31.91
N THR A 76 9.27 40.46 -32.45
CA THR A 76 10.65 40.67 -32.92
C THR A 76 11.67 40.52 -31.79
N GLN A 77 11.31 40.94 -30.59
CA GLN A 77 12.18 40.87 -29.42
C GLN A 77 12.27 39.44 -28.88
N LEU A 78 11.15 38.74 -28.77
CA LEU A 78 11.10 37.33 -28.35
C LEU A 78 11.83 36.42 -29.35
N ARG A 79 11.67 36.62 -30.66
CA ARG A 79 12.42 35.87 -31.68
C ARG A 79 13.95 36.04 -31.55
N ARG A 80 14.43 37.20 -31.10
CA ARG A 80 15.85 37.41 -30.79
C ARG A 80 16.29 36.66 -29.53
N VAL A 81 15.45 36.64 -28.50
CA VAL A 81 15.72 35.89 -27.26
C VAL A 81 15.82 34.39 -27.55
N PHE A 82 14.95 33.86 -28.42
CA PHE A 82 14.95 32.45 -28.81
C PHE A 82 16.01 32.06 -29.85
N ALA A 83 16.75 33.01 -30.44
CA ALA A 83 17.68 32.73 -31.55
C ALA A 83 18.83 31.77 -31.16
N ASN A 84 19.23 31.77 -29.88
CA ASN A 84 20.27 30.91 -29.31
C ASN A 84 19.70 29.91 -28.29
N LEU A 85 18.41 29.57 -28.38
CA LEU A 85 17.79 28.60 -27.49
C LEU A 85 18.35 27.20 -27.77
N ASP A 86 18.91 26.57 -26.76
CA ASP A 86 19.24 25.15 -26.72
C ASP A 86 18.45 24.50 -25.58
N VAL A 87 17.58 23.55 -25.93
CA VAL A 87 16.70 22.87 -24.95
C VAL A 87 17.38 21.71 -24.24
N GLU A 88 18.53 21.24 -24.73
CA GLU A 88 19.35 20.20 -24.09
C GLU A 88 20.34 20.83 -23.07
N ASP A 89 20.59 22.15 -23.17
CA ASP A 89 21.34 22.94 -22.19
C ASP A 89 20.38 23.58 -21.16
N LEU A 90 20.28 22.94 -19.99
CA LEU A 90 19.36 23.37 -18.93
C LEU A 90 19.62 24.81 -18.43
N PRO A 91 20.88 25.24 -18.16
CA PRO A 91 21.20 26.66 -17.92
C PRO A 91 20.74 27.63 -19.02
N ASN A 92 20.95 27.29 -20.29
CA ASN A 92 20.50 28.13 -21.42
C ASN A 92 18.98 28.29 -21.43
N LEU A 93 18.25 27.17 -21.37
CA LEU A 93 16.79 27.14 -21.35
C LEU A 93 16.21 28.01 -20.23
N GLN A 94 16.74 27.90 -19.01
CA GLN A 94 16.29 28.69 -17.86
C GLN A 94 16.56 30.19 -18.04
N ALA A 95 17.72 30.55 -18.61
CA ALA A 95 18.08 31.94 -18.87
C ALA A 95 17.18 32.57 -19.94
N VAL A 96 17.00 31.88 -21.07
CA VAL A 96 16.14 32.30 -22.19
C VAL A 96 14.68 32.40 -21.74
N GLY A 97 14.17 31.40 -21.01
CA GLY A 97 12.81 31.40 -20.46
C GLY A 97 12.58 32.56 -19.50
N ARG A 98 13.52 32.84 -18.60
CA ARG A 98 13.43 33.98 -17.67
C ARG A 98 13.43 35.32 -18.42
N GLN A 99 14.26 35.48 -19.45
CA GLN A 99 14.28 36.69 -20.27
C GLN A 99 12.97 36.89 -21.03
N ALA A 100 12.42 35.83 -21.64
CA ALA A 100 11.14 35.88 -22.34
C ALA A 100 9.99 36.27 -21.40
N ARG A 101 9.90 35.66 -20.21
CA ARG A 101 8.88 36.00 -19.21
C ARG A 101 9.01 37.44 -18.70
N ALA A 102 10.23 37.88 -18.39
CA ALA A 102 10.49 39.24 -17.94
C ALA A 102 10.13 40.28 -19.01
N LEU A 103 10.38 39.98 -20.28
CA LEU A 103 10.04 40.86 -21.40
C LEU A 103 8.52 41.06 -21.51
N VAL A 104 7.75 39.97 -21.42
CA VAL A 104 6.29 40.03 -21.42
C VAL A 104 5.79 40.82 -20.21
N LEU A 105 6.22 40.46 -18.99
CA LEU A 105 5.78 41.09 -17.74
C LEU A 105 6.06 42.60 -17.65
N ASN A 106 7.17 43.07 -18.23
CA ASN A 106 7.56 44.49 -18.20
C ASN A 106 6.88 45.31 -19.30
N THR A 107 6.18 44.67 -20.24
CA THR A 107 5.52 45.35 -21.35
C THR A 107 4.05 45.60 -21.01
N PRO A 108 3.58 46.86 -20.92
CA PRO A 108 2.22 47.14 -20.50
C PRO A 108 1.18 46.65 -21.53
N PHE A 109 -0.01 46.27 -21.07
CA PHE A 109 -1.12 45.96 -21.96
C PHE A 109 -1.52 47.19 -22.81
N PRO A 110 -1.94 46.98 -24.08
CA PRO A 110 -2.57 48.03 -24.86
C PRO A 110 -3.83 48.54 -24.15
N LYS A 111 -4.09 49.85 -24.23
CA LYS A 111 -5.19 50.47 -23.48
C LYS A 111 -6.55 49.86 -23.81
N GLU A 112 -6.74 49.43 -25.04
CA GLU A 112 -7.98 48.78 -25.50
C GLU A 112 -8.20 47.42 -24.83
N LEU A 113 -7.13 46.64 -24.63
CA LEU A 113 -7.19 45.34 -23.94
C LEU A 113 -7.39 45.52 -22.43
N GLU A 114 -6.68 46.48 -21.83
CA GLU A 114 -6.83 46.82 -20.41
C GLU A 114 -8.27 47.24 -20.09
N LEU A 115 -8.87 48.10 -20.92
CA LEU A 115 -10.27 48.54 -20.78
C LEU A 115 -11.25 47.38 -20.97
N ALA A 116 -11.03 46.50 -21.94
CA ALA A 116 -11.91 45.36 -22.18
C ALA A 116 -11.94 44.38 -21.00
N ILE A 117 -10.78 44.06 -20.41
CA ILE A 117 -10.69 43.17 -19.22
C ILE A 117 -11.32 43.86 -18.00
N SER A 118 -11.04 45.16 -17.82
CA SER A 118 -11.58 45.93 -16.69
C SER A 118 -13.10 46.06 -16.73
N ASP A 119 -13.69 46.33 -17.89
CA ASP A 119 -15.14 46.41 -18.10
C ASP A 119 -15.82 45.05 -17.88
N ALA A 120 -15.22 43.96 -18.37
CA ALA A 120 -15.72 42.61 -18.14
C ALA A 120 -15.70 42.22 -16.65
N TYR A 121 -14.61 42.54 -15.93
CA TYR A 121 -14.53 42.32 -14.48
C TYR A 121 -15.55 43.17 -13.72
N PHE A 122 -15.73 44.44 -14.07
CA PHE A 122 -16.74 45.28 -13.44
C PHE A 122 -18.16 44.73 -13.63
N LYS A 123 -18.50 44.26 -14.83
CA LYS A 123 -19.77 43.58 -15.11
C LYS A 123 -19.92 42.29 -14.33
N LEU A 124 -18.84 41.52 -14.14
CA LEU A 124 -18.85 40.32 -13.32
C LEU A 124 -19.14 40.68 -11.85
N CYS A 125 -18.52 41.73 -11.33
CA CYS A 125 -18.82 42.23 -9.99
C CYS A 125 -20.27 42.70 -9.85
N GLN A 126 -20.89 43.27 -10.89
CA GLN A 126 -22.31 43.62 -10.86
C GLN A 126 -23.22 42.39 -10.81
N ARG A 127 -22.83 41.27 -11.46
CA ARG A 127 -23.61 40.03 -11.44
C ARG A 127 -23.59 39.35 -10.07
N TYR A 128 -22.49 39.50 -9.32
CA TYR A 128 -22.28 38.83 -8.03
C TYR A 128 -22.34 39.76 -6.80
N GLY A 129 -22.42 41.08 -7.01
CA GLY A 129 -22.34 42.11 -5.97
C GLY A 129 -23.63 42.35 -5.18
N ALA A 130 -23.46 42.81 -3.95
CA ALA A 130 -24.50 43.05 -2.95
C ALA A 130 -25.50 44.16 -3.31
N ASP A 131 -26.68 44.10 -2.68
CA ASP A 131 -27.83 44.99 -2.82
C ASP A 131 -27.44 46.50 -2.89
N PRO A 132 -27.82 47.21 -3.98
CA PRO A 132 -27.67 48.67 -4.08
C PRO A 132 -28.28 49.47 -2.91
N SER A 133 -29.15 48.87 -2.11
CA SER A 133 -29.82 49.48 -0.95
C SER A 133 -28.91 49.78 0.25
N LEU A 134 -27.68 49.24 0.29
CA LEU A 134 -26.70 49.53 1.35
C LEU A 134 -26.03 50.91 1.21
N CYS A 135 -26.36 51.69 0.19
CA CYS A 135 -25.92 53.07 0.02
C CYS A 135 -27.02 54.03 0.51
N THR A 136 -26.90 54.49 1.75
CA THR A 136 -27.86 55.42 2.40
C THR A 136 -27.40 56.89 2.37
N THR A 137 -26.31 57.19 1.66
CA THR A 137 -25.68 58.51 1.60
C THR A 137 -25.94 59.17 0.24
N GLU A 138 -26.25 60.47 0.26
CA GLU A 138 -26.49 61.31 -0.92
C GLU A 138 -25.21 62.00 -1.45
N ASP A 139 -24.04 61.70 -0.86
CA ASP A 139 -22.77 62.33 -1.22
C ASP A 139 -22.09 61.62 -2.41
N GLU A 140 -21.96 62.30 -3.56
CA GLU A 140 -21.45 61.71 -4.80
C GLU A 140 -20.00 61.19 -4.72
N GLU A 141 -19.13 61.79 -3.91
CA GLU A 141 -17.75 61.29 -3.73
C GLU A 141 -17.71 60.04 -2.84
N GLU A 142 -18.59 59.99 -1.84
CA GLU A 142 -18.73 58.83 -0.94
C GLU A 142 -19.42 57.67 -1.67
N ILE A 143 -20.40 57.95 -2.53
CA ILE A 143 -21.01 57.00 -3.46
C ILE A 143 -19.95 56.46 -4.43
N MET A 144 -19.04 57.29 -4.95
CA MET A 144 -17.93 56.83 -5.82
C MET A 144 -16.93 55.95 -5.06
N ARG A 145 -16.57 56.31 -3.82
CA ARG A 145 -15.70 55.47 -2.97
C ARG A 145 -16.39 54.16 -2.57
N MET A 146 -17.66 54.21 -2.19
CA MET A 146 -18.48 53.03 -1.86
C MET A 146 -18.70 52.16 -3.10
N ARG A 147 -18.90 52.72 -4.30
CA ARG A 147 -18.92 51.95 -5.57
C ARG A 147 -17.58 51.30 -5.89
N ASN A 148 -16.45 51.88 -5.51
CA ASN A 148 -15.16 51.22 -5.67
C ASN A 148 -14.91 50.13 -4.60
N CYS A 149 -15.62 50.16 -3.46
CA CYS A 149 -15.54 49.16 -2.39
C CYS A 149 -16.67 48.09 -2.42
N ALA A 150 -17.82 48.36 -3.05
CA ALA A 150 -19.00 47.49 -3.06
C ALA A 150 -18.99 46.44 -4.19
N TYR A 151 -18.06 46.54 -5.14
CA TYR A 151 -17.97 45.67 -6.32
C TYR A 151 -16.62 44.96 -6.37
N ASP A 152 -16.26 44.26 -5.29
CA ASP A 152 -15.02 43.48 -5.19
C ASP A 152 -15.31 41.98 -5.15
N THR A 153 -15.42 41.37 -6.33
CA THR A 153 -15.66 39.93 -6.47
C THR A 153 -14.35 39.17 -6.56
N ASP A 154 -14.19 38.17 -5.70
CA ASP A 154 -13.09 37.21 -5.70
C ASP A 154 -13.14 36.32 -6.95
N VAL A 155 -12.04 36.32 -7.72
CA VAL A 155 -11.92 35.55 -8.96
C VAL A 155 -10.66 34.68 -9.00
N ALA A 156 -10.77 33.54 -9.69
CA ALA A 156 -9.66 32.73 -10.14
C ALA A 156 -9.26 33.18 -11.55
N VAL A 157 -7.97 33.41 -11.75
CA VAL A 157 -7.40 33.76 -13.06
C VAL A 157 -6.54 32.60 -13.53
N ARG A 158 -6.99 31.93 -14.60
CA ARG A 158 -6.42 30.69 -15.12
C ARG A 158 -5.96 30.84 -16.56
N SER A 159 -4.85 30.21 -16.87
CA SER A 159 -4.30 30.09 -18.22
C SER A 159 -4.96 28.93 -18.98
N SER A 160 -5.27 29.16 -20.26
CA SER A 160 -5.84 28.18 -21.18
C SER A 160 -5.18 28.30 -22.55
N ALA A 161 -4.39 27.31 -22.95
CA ALA A 161 -3.71 27.34 -24.24
C ALA A 161 -4.56 26.75 -25.37
N THR A 162 -4.38 27.28 -26.58
CA THR A 162 -5.04 26.79 -27.81
C THR A 162 -4.59 25.40 -28.25
N ALA A 163 -3.42 24.93 -27.77
CA ALA A 163 -2.85 23.63 -28.07
C ALA A 163 -2.84 22.67 -26.87
N GLU A 164 -3.56 22.99 -25.79
CA GLU A 164 -3.52 22.27 -24.52
C GLU A 164 -4.18 20.87 -24.57
N ASP A 165 -5.10 20.66 -25.52
CA ASP A 165 -5.96 19.48 -25.60
C ASP A 165 -5.63 18.56 -26.81
N LEU A 166 -4.46 18.71 -27.43
CA LEU A 166 -4.03 17.77 -28.48
C LEU A 166 -3.86 16.36 -27.87
N PRO A 167 -4.31 15.28 -28.55
CA PRO A 167 -4.27 13.91 -28.02
C PRO A 167 -2.91 13.44 -27.50
N ASP A 168 -1.82 14.01 -28.02
CA ASP A 168 -0.43 13.73 -27.68
C ASP A 168 0.22 14.76 -26.72
N ALA A 169 -0.58 15.66 -26.13
CA ALA A 169 -0.11 16.83 -25.38
C ALA A 169 -0.83 17.01 -24.03
N SER A 170 -0.40 16.29 -22.99
CA SER A 170 -0.85 16.58 -21.62
C SER A 170 -0.01 17.70 -21.01
N PHE A 171 -0.49 18.95 -21.03
CA PHE A 171 0.13 20.09 -20.32
C PHE A 171 -0.18 20.11 -18.80
N ALA A 172 -0.44 18.96 -18.18
CA ALA A 172 -0.86 18.87 -16.78
C ALA A 172 0.14 19.55 -15.83
N GLY A 173 -0.36 20.52 -15.05
CA GLY A 173 0.37 21.23 -14.00
C GLY A 173 1.45 22.22 -14.46
N GLN A 174 1.47 22.63 -15.74
CA GLN A 174 2.55 23.47 -16.29
C GLN A 174 2.25 24.96 -16.40
N GLN A 175 1.00 25.38 -16.22
CA GLN A 175 0.58 26.78 -16.42
C GLN A 175 0.03 27.39 -15.13
N GLU A 176 0.23 28.71 -14.96
CA GLU A 176 -0.04 29.41 -13.71
C GLU A 176 -1.55 29.68 -13.51
N THR A 177 -2.01 29.39 -12.30
CA THR A 177 -3.34 29.72 -11.78
C THR A 177 -3.16 30.66 -10.57
N TYR A 178 -3.95 31.73 -10.54
CA TYR A 178 -3.99 32.66 -9.42
C TYR A 178 -5.37 32.61 -8.78
N LEU A 179 -5.42 32.34 -7.48
CA LEU A 179 -6.64 32.21 -6.70
C LEU A 179 -6.83 33.43 -5.80
N ASN A 180 -8.08 33.70 -5.40
CA ASN A 180 -8.40 34.80 -4.48
C ASN A 180 -7.89 36.17 -4.99
N VAL A 181 -8.10 36.47 -6.28
CA VAL A 181 -7.71 37.73 -6.89
C VAL A 181 -8.83 38.76 -6.73
N HIS A 182 -8.48 39.92 -6.17
CA HIS A 182 -9.40 41.02 -5.86
C HIS A 182 -9.01 42.32 -6.55
N GLY A 183 -9.99 43.08 -7.02
CA GLY A 183 -9.79 44.37 -7.65
C GLY A 183 -9.17 44.33 -9.06
N VAL A 184 -9.57 45.30 -9.88
CA VAL A 184 -9.20 45.42 -11.31
C VAL A 184 -7.68 45.34 -11.52
N LYS A 185 -6.89 46.03 -10.68
CA LYS A 185 -5.43 46.07 -10.82
C LYS A 185 -4.80 44.69 -10.69
N ASN A 186 -5.21 43.90 -9.69
CA ASN A 186 -4.64 42.58 -9.46
C ASN A 186 -5.15 41.56 -10.50
N VAL A 187 -6.39 41.72 -11.00
CA VAL A 187 -6.90 40.91 -12.12
C VAL A 187 -6.08 41.14 -13.39
N LEU A 188 -5.79 42.40 -13.72
CA LEU A 188 -4.91 42.74 -14.85
C LEU A 188 -3.51 42.16 -14.66
N GLU A 189 -2.93 42.30 -13.47
CA GLU A 189 -1.61 41.74 -13.16
C GLU A 189 -1.57 40.22 -13.28
N ALA A 190 -2.59 39.52 -12.75
CA ALA A 190 -2.72 38.07 -12.86
C ALA A 190 -2.91 37.63 -14.32
N CYS A 191 -3.73 38.32 -15.11
CA CYS A 191 -3.88 38.06 -16.55
C CYS A 191 -2.53 38.22 -17.28
N HIS A 192 -1.76 39.23 -16.87
CA HIS A 192 -0.45 39.49 -17.45
C HIS A 192 0.57 38.38 -17.13
N LYS A 193 0.58 37.90 -15.90
CA LYS A 193 1.39 36.75 -15.48
C LYS A 193 0.99 35.48 -16.23
N CYS A 194 -0.32 35.21 -16.37
CA CYS A 194 -0.77 34.09 -17.19
C CYS A 194 -0.25 34.19 -18.63
N PHE A 195 -0.33 35.35 -19.29
CA PHE A 195 0.26 35.54 -20.63
C PHE A 195 1.77 35.28 -20.67
N ALA A 196 2.51 35.62 -19.63
CA ALA A 196 3.93 35.29 -19.53
C ALA A 196 4.19 33.79 -19.31
N SER A 197 3.27 33.07 -18.65
CA SER A 197 3.39 31.64 -18.33
C SER A 197 3.50 30.73 -19.56
N ILE A 198 3.06 31.19 -20.75
CA ILE A 198 3.29 30.46 -22.00
C ILE A 198 4.78 30.24 -22.26
N PHE A 199 5.67 31.06 -21.69
CA PHE A 199 7.13 30.98 -21.82
C PHE A 199 7.81 30.40 -20.57
N THR A 200 7.16 29.53 -19.81
CA THR A 200 7.85 28.71 -18.79
C THR A 200 8.87 27.76 -19.44
N ASP A 201 9.89 27.38 -18.68
CA ASP A 201 11.02 26.57 -19.20
C ASP A 201 10.51 25.24 -19.76
N ARG A 202 9.54 24.63 -19.07
CA ARG A 202 8.87 23.37 -19.48
C ARG A 202 8.03 23.55 -20.74
N ALA A 203 7.27 24.64 -20.86
CA ALA A 203 6.46 24.93 -22.06
C ALA A 203 7.32 25.22 -23.29
N ILE A 204 8.47 25.88 -23.11
CA ILE A 204 9.46 26.11 -24.18
C ILE A 204 10.05 24.79 -24.65
N SER A 205 10.64 24.00 -23.74
CA SER A 205 11.25 22.70 -24.06
C SER A 205 10.28 21.79 -24.81
N TYR A 206 9.05 21.65 -24.32
CA TYR A 206 8.03 20.81 -24.94
C TYR A 206 7.72 21.21 -26.39
N ARG A 207 7.49 22.50 -26.65
CA ARG A 207 7.18 22.99 -28.01
C ARG A 207 8.35 22.78 -28.96
N THR A 208 9.59 22.94 -28.49
CA THR A 208 10.78 22.69 -29.31
C THR A 208 10.91 21.21 -29.65
N VAL A 209 10.73 20.30 -28.67
CA VAL A 209 10.79 18.84 -28.90
C VAL A 209 9.69 18.37 -29.86
N LYS A 210 8.50 18.97 -29.79
CA LYS A 210 7.37 18.67 -30.70
C LYS A 210 7.42 19.45 -32.03
N ASN A 211 8.46 20.27 -32.25
CA ASN A 211 8.67 21.05 -33.47
C ASN A 211 7.54 22.06 -33.77
N PHE A 212 6.90 22.63 -32.74
CA PHE A 212 5.90 23.70 -32.88
C PHE A 212 6.55 25.08 -32.86
N ASP A 213 6.14 25.98 -33.76
CA ASP A 213 6.54 27.39 -33.66
C ASP A 213 5.98 28.01 -32.36
N HIS A 214 6.84 28.62 -31.56
CA HIS A 214 6.49 29.27 -30.30
C HIS A 214 5.46 30.41 -30.46
N PHE A 215 5.27 30.93 -31.67
CA PHE A 215 4.32 32.02 -31.96
C PHE A 215 3.02 31.53 -32.63
N GLU A 216 2.94 30.26 -33.02
CA GLU A 216 1.70 29.67 -33.54
C GLU A 216 0.70 29.37 -32.41
N VAL A 217 1.20 29.03 -31.22
CA VAL A 217 0.37 28.78 -30.03
C VAL A 217 0.02 30.10 -29.35
N ALA A 218 -1.28 30.37 -29.19
CA ALA A 218 -1.77 31.50 -28.41
C ALA A 218 -2.33 31.04 -27.05
N LEU A 219 -2.27 31.96 -26.08
CA LEU A 219 -2.85 31.75 -24.74
C LEU A 219 -4.10 32.60 -24.55
N SER A 220 -5.12 32.00 -23.96
CA SER A 220 -6.30 32.65 -23.41
C SER A 220 -6.22 32.65 -21.88
N VAL A 221 -6.86 33.62 -21.24
CA VAL A 221 -6.97 33.70 -19.78
C VAL A 221 -8.43 33.70 -19.38
N GLY A 222 -8.83 32.71 -18.59
CA GLY A 222 -10.15 32.65 -17.96
C GLY A 222 -10.15 33.36 -16.61
N VAL A 223 -11.08 34.30 -16.43
CA VAL A 223 -11.36 34.98 -15.17
C VAL A 223 -12.71 34.49 -14.66
N GLN A 224 -12.71 33.62 -13.66
CA GLN A 224 -13.88 32.90 -13.17
C GLN A 224 -14.20 33.30 -11.73
N LYS A 225 -15.48 33.40 -11.35
CA LYS A 225 -15.88 33.58 -9.95
C LYS A 225 -15.30 32.46 -9.07
N MET A 226 -14.67 32.82 -7.95
CA MET A 226 -14.23 31.86 -6.94
C MET A 226 -15.42 31.24 -6.21
N VAL A 227 -15.36 29.94 -5.98
CA VAL A 227 -16.25 29.21 -5.06
C VAL A 227 -15.60 29.24 -3.68
N ARG A 228 -16.37 29.49 -2.62
CA ARG A 228 -15.85 29.64 -1.24
C ARG A 228 -15.54 28.31 -0.58
N SER A 229 -14.80 27.44 -1.27
CA SER A 229 -14.37 26.14 -0.74
C SER A 229 -13.25 26.24 0.30
N ASP A 230 -12.62 27.41 0.44
CA ASP A 230 -11.77 27.73 1.59
C ASP A 230 -12.48 27.54 2.93
N LEU A 231 -13.80 27.67 2.94
CA LEU A 231 -14.67 27.47 4.10
C LEU A 231 -15.32 26.08 4.16
N ALA A 232 -15.11 25.23 3.15
CA ALA A 232 -15.70 23.91 3.05
C ALA A 232 -14.70 22.90 2.44
N SER A 233 -15.03 22.32 1.28
CA SER A 233 -14.26 21.25 0.66
C SER A 233 -14.25 21.35 -0.86
N SER A 234 -13.27 20.69 -1.46
CA SER A 234 -13.09 20.59 -2.91
C SER A 234 -12.32 19.33 -3.25
N GLY A 235 -12.23 18.99 -4.52
CA GLY A 235 -11.46 17.85 -4.96
C GLY A 235 -11.52 17.60 -6.46
N VAL A 236 -11.08 16.41 -6.82
CA VAL A 236 -11.02 15.93 -8.21
C VAL A 236 -11.87 14.67 -8.32
N MET A 237 -12.52 14.49 -9.45
CA MET A 237 -13.24 13.27 -9.77
C MET A 237 -12.95 12.80 -11.18
N PHE A 238 -12.86 11.49 -11.34
CA PHE A 238 -12.66 10.83 -12.60
C PHE A 238 -13.90 10.01 -12.94
N SER A 239 -14.35 10.06 -14.19
CA SER A 239 -15.49 9.25 -14.64
C SER A 239 -15.13 7.77 -14.88
N ILE A 240 -13.90 7.38 -14.54
CA ILE A 240 -13.31 6.05 -14.71
C ILE A 240 -12.42 5.76 -13.49
N ASP A 241 -12.19 4.48 -13.17
CA ASP A 241 -11.09 4.10 -12.29
C ASP A 241 -9.74 4.32 -13.00
N THR A 242 -8.93 5.25 -12.50
CA THR A 242 -7.66 5.64 -13.12
C THR A 242 -6.58 4.58 -12.97
N GLU A 243 -6.68 3.67 -12.00
CA GLU A 243 -5.72 2.60 -11.78
C GLU A 243 -5.92 1.45 -12.77
N THR A 244 -7.13 0.87 -12.80
CA THR A 244 -7.42 -0.31 -13.63
C THR A 244 -7.99 0.01 -15.00
N GLY A 245 -8.53 1.22 -15.21
CA GLY A 245 -9.29 1.57 -16.40
C GLY A 245 -10.73 1.03 -16.40
N PHE A 246 -11.26 0.60 -15.24
CA PHE A 246 -12.64 0.13 -15.14
C PHE A 246 -13.64 1.25 -15.42
N LYS A 247 -14.25 1.17 -16.60
CA LYS A 247 -15.11 2.21 -17.17
C LYS A 247 -16.42 2.45 -16.43
N ASP A 248 -16.89 1.54 -15.59
CA ASP A 248 -18.22 1.62 -14.98
C ASP A 248 -18.20 2.16 -13.54
N ALA A 249 -17.05 2.67 -13.07
CA ALA A 249 -16.91 3.35 -11.79
C ALA A 249 -16.56 4.83 -11.96
N ALA A 250 -17.15 5.69 -11.13
CA ALA A 250 -16.72 7.06 -10.92
C ALA A 250 -15.90 7.12 -9.62
N PHE A 251 -14.71 7.73 -9.69
CA PHE A 251 -13.81 7.92 -8.57
C PHE A 251 -13.83 9.38 -8.13
N VAL A 252 -14.25 9.65 -6.90
CA VAL A 252 -14.39 11.01 -6.35
C VAL A 252 -13.44 11.18 -5.18
N THR A 253 -12.62 12.22 -5.21
CA THR A 253 -11.74 12.62 -4.11
C THR A 253 -12.22 13.91 -3.46
N ALA A 254 -12.01 14.05 -2.14
CA ALA A 254 -12.44 15.25 -1.39
C ALA A 254 -11.43 15.62 -0.28
N ALA A 255 -11.10 16.90 -0.17
CA ALA A 255 -10.35 17.45 0.95
C ALA A 255 -10.89 18.83 1.35
N TYR A 256 -10.52 19.31 2.54
CA TYR A 256 -10.93 20.64 3.01
C TYR A 256 -10.14 21.76 2.31
N GLY A 257 -10.79 22.90 2.11
CA GLY A 257 -10.18 24.10 1.53
C GLY A 257 -10.25 24.17 0.00
N LEU A 258 -9.39 25.00 -0.59
CA LEU A 258 -9.25 25.15 -2.04
C LEU A 258 -8.58 23.92 -2.69
N GLY A 259 -9.03 23.56 -3.90
CA GLY A 259 -8.72 22.27 -4.54
C GLY A 259 -7.28 22.10 -5.02
N GLU A 260 -6.49 23.17 -5.04
CA GLU A 260 -5.11 23.18 -5.52
C GLU A 260 -4.23 22.13 -4.79
N ASN A 261 -4.43 21.93 -3.47
CA ASN A 261 -3.67 20.93 -2.72
C ASN A 261 -3.96 19.49 -3.19
N VAL A 262 -5.19 19.20 -3.63
CA VAL A 262 -5.57 17.87 -4.14
C VAL A 262 -4.96 17.66 -5.52
N VAL A 263 -5.09 18.66 -6.40
CA VAL A 263 -4.53 18.62 -7.77
C VAL A 263 -3.00 18.46 -7.76
N GLN A 264 -2.31 19.06 -6.80
CA GLN A 264 -0.86 18.96 -6.65
C GLN A 264 -0.39 17.72 -5.88
N GLY A 265 -1.30 16.91 -5.32
CA GLY A 265 -0.94 15.78 -4.46
C GLY A 265 -0.29 16.18 -3.13
N ALA A 266 -0.53 17.40 -2.65
CA ALA A 266 0.03 17.94 -1.40
C ALA A 266 -0.75 17.47 -0.15
N VAL A 267 -1.94 16.88 -0.34
CA VAL A 267 -2.79 16.34 0.72
C VAL A 267 -3.30 14.96 0.31
N ASN A 268 -3.47 14.06 1.28
CA ASN A 268 -4.14 12.78 1.08
C ASN A 268 -5.66 12.96 1.30
N PRO A 269 -6.49 12.97 0.23
CA PRO A 269 -7.91 13.26 0.31
C PRO A 269 -8.73 12.03 0.74
N ASP A 270 -9.98 12.26 1.10
CA ASP A 270 -10.99 11.20 1.16
C ASP A 270 -11.28 10.69 -0.25
N GLU A 271 -11.71 9.44 -0.33
CA GLU A 271 -11.96 8.74 -1.59
C GLU A 271 -13.27 7.97 -1.57
N PHE A 272 -14.01 8.09 -2.66
CA PHE A 272 -15.30 7.45 -2.88
C PHE A 272 -15.31 6.80 -4.26
N PHE A 273 -15.66 5.51 -4.31
CA PHE A 273 -15.92 4.81 -5.58
C PHE A 273 -17.43 4.61 -5.73
N VAL A 274 -18.00 5.04 -6.85
CA VAL A 274 -19.44 4.95 -7.13
C VAL A 274 -19.68 4.19 -8.43
N PHE A 275 -20.56 3.19 -8.40
CA PHE A 275 -20.90 2.42 -9.60
C PHE A 275 -21.87 3.17 -10.50
N LYS A 276 -21.47 3.47 -11.74
CA LYS A 276 -22.26 4.29 -12.65
C LYS A 276 -23.57 3.63 -13.13
N PRO A 277 -23.60 2.33 -13.50
CA PRO A 277 -24.81 1.72 -14.07
C PRO A 277 -26.04 1.83 -13.16
N THR A 278 -25.95 1.36 -11.91
CA THR A 278 -27.09 1.42 -10.98
C THR A 278 -27.31 2.84 -10.42
N LEU A 279 -26.30 3.70 -10.39
CA LEU A 279 -26.48 5.12 -10.08
C LEU A 279 -27.41 5.80 -11.10
N LYS A 280 -27.25 5.50 -12.40
CA LYS A 280 -28.13 6.01 -13.47
C LYS A 280 -29.58 5.52 -13.33
N GLU A 281 -29.79 4.38 -12.68
CA GLU A 281 -31.11 3.82 -12.36
C GLU A 281 -31.73 4.42 -11.09
N GLY A 282 -30.99 5.22 -10.32
CA GLY A 282 -31.47 5.90 -9.11
C GLY A 282 -31.10 5.22 -7.78
N TYR A 283 -30.27 4.17 -7.81
CA TYR A 283 -29.72 3.54 -6.62
C TYR A 283 -28.60 4.39 -5.99
N LYS A 284 -28.10 3.96 -4.81
CA LYS A 284 -27.01 4.59 -4.07
C LYS A 284 -25.75 3.70 -4.00
N PRO A 285 -25.08 3.40 -5.12
CA PRO A 285 -24.04 2.37 -5.17
C PRO A 285 -22.64 2.91 -4.84
N ILE A 286 -22.43 3.34 -3.60
CA ILE A 286 -21.08 3.66 -3.10
C ILE A 286 -20.38 2.33 -2.78
N LEU A 287 -19.41 1.96 -3.62
CA LEU A 287 -18.68 0.69 -3.56
C LEU A 287 -17.59 0.69 -2.49
N ASN A 288 -16.89 1.82 -2.32
CA ASN A 288 -15.83 1.95 -1.35
C ASN A 288 -15.74 3.40 -0.84
N LYS A 289 -15.38 3.55 0.44
CA LYS A 289 -15.07 4.82 1.10
C LYS A 289 -13.78 4.68 1.90
N ARG A 290 -12.81 5.56 1.62
CA ARG A 290 -11.55 5.66 2.36
C ARG A 290 -11.38 7.06 2.91
N LEU A 291 -11.08 7.13 4.21
CA LEU A 291 -10.81 8.38 4.90
C LEU A 291 -9.35 8.80 4.65
N GLY A 292 -9.14 9.99 4.11
CA GLY A 292 -7.82 10.61 3.93
C GLY A 292 -7.33 11.32 5.18
N THR A 293 -6.01 11.46 5.33
CA THR A 293 -5.42 12.14 6.50
C THR A 293 -5.74 13.63 6.55
N LYS A 294 -5.96 14.27 5.38
CA LYS A 294 -6.40 15.67 5.24
C LYS A 294 -5.64 16.65 6.13
N GLU A 295 -4.31 16.52 6.23
CA GLU A 295 -3.52 17.22 7.25
C GLU A 295 -3.51 18.75 7.09
N ILE A 296 -3.62 19.23 5.85
CA ILE A 296 -3.58 20.64 5.50
C ILE A 296 -4.76 21.04 4.62
N LYS A 297 -5.23 22.28 4.77
CA LYS A 297 -6.22 22.91 3.89
C LYS A 297 -5.72 24.26 3.40
N MET A 298 -5.99 24.59 2.14
CA MET A 298 -5.67 25.90 1.56
C MET A 298 -6.83 26.86 1.79
N VAL A 299 -6.55 28.02 2.39
CA VAL A 299 -7.54 29.05 2.74
C VAL A 299 -7.10 30.43 2.25
N TYR A 300 -8.01 31.39 2.28
CA TYR A 300 -7.70 32.79 1.93
C TYR A 300 -6.77 33.41 2.98
N ASP A 301 -5.80 34.19 2.54
CA ASP A 301 -4.90 34.92 3.43
C ASP A 301 -5.40 36.35 3.68
N LEU A 302 -6.46 36.46 4.47
CA LEU A 302 -7.05 37.75 4.85
C LEU A 302 -6.06 38.57 5.70
N GLY A 303 -5.49 39.63 5.11
CA GLY A 303 -4.57 40.56 5.77
C GLY A 303 -3.08 40.20 5.68
N GLY A 304 -2.71 39.14 4.96
CA GLY A 304 -1.32 38.79 4.67
C GLY A 304 -0.83 39.32 3.31
N GLY A 305 0.47 39.20 3.04
CA GLY A 305 1.08 39.61 1.78
C GLY A 305 0.85 38.64 0.60
N LYS A 306 0.25 37.47 0.86
CA LYS A 306 -0.08 36.44 -0.15
C LYS A 306 -1.60 36.39 -0.38
N GLN A 307 -2.04 35.82 -1.49
CA GLN A 307 -3.47 35.65 -1.80
C GLN A 307 -4.10 34.46 -1.06
N VAL A 308 -3.34 33.37 -0.89
CA VAL A 308 -3.77 32.13 -0.23
C VAL A 308 -2.66 31.59 0.67
N LYS A 309 -3.03 30.76 1.65
CA LYS A 309 -2.10 30.07 2.55
C LYS A 309 -2.58 28.67 2.92
N ASN A 310 -1.64 27.79 3.23
CA ASN A 310 -1.93 26.49 3.82
C ASN A 310 -1.99 26.61 5.34
N VAL A 311 -3.02 26.02 5.93
CA VAL A 311 -3.21 25.90 7.38
C VAL A 311 -3.45 24.44 7.75
N PRO A 312 -3.03 23.98 8.94
CA PRO A 312 -3.35 22.64 9.40
C PRO A 312 -4.86 22.48 9.60
N VAL A 313 -5.39 21.31 9.26
CA VAL A 313 -6.77 20.91 9.59
C VAL A 313 -6.80 20.42 11.04
N SER A 314 -7.88 20.70 11.77
CA SER A 314 -8.02 20.23 13.16
C SER A 314 -8.17 18.70 13.22
N GLU A 315 -7.73 18.05 14.29
CA GLU A 315 -7.82 16.59 14.40
C GLU A 315 -9.26 16.09 14.29
N SER A 316 -10.23 16.77 14.91
CA SER A 316 -11.64 16.41 14.82
C SER A 316 -12.19 16.45 13.39
N GLU A 317 -11.78 17.41 12.57
CA GLU A 317 -12.14 17.47 11.15
C GLU A 317 -11.44 16.35 10.34
N ARG A 318 -10.18 16.01 10.64
CA ARG A 318 -9.44 14.95 9.92
C ARG A 318 -10.11 13.57 10.05
N LEU A 319 -10.76 13.32 11.18
CA LEU A 319 -11.48 12.08 11.47
C LEU A 319 -12.86 11.99 10.80
N GLN A 320 -13.27 13.01 10.04
CA GLN A 320 -14.54 13.08 9.32
C GLN A 320 -14.32 13.10 7.80
N TYR A 321 -15.30 12.60 7.05
CA TYR A 321 -15.31 12.77 5.60
C TYR A 321 -15.60 14.24 5.25
N ALA A 322 -14.86 14.79 4.29
CA ALA A 322 -14.97 16.17 3.83
C ALA A 322 -16.28 16.46 3.05
N ILE A 323 -16.97 15.40 2.62
CA ILE A 323 -18.29 15.43 1.98
C ILE A 323 -19.15 14.27 2.48
N THR A 324 -20.47 14.43 2.34
CA THR A 324 -21.47 13.41 2.66
C THR A 324 -21.66 12.40 1.53
N ASP A 325 -22.28 11.25 1.83
CA ASP A 325 -22.60 10.22 0.84
C ASP A 325 -23.52 10.76 -0.28
N ASP A 326 -24.51 11.60 0.04
CA ASP A 326 -25.42 12.19 -0.97
C ASP A 326 -24.69 13.20 -1.88
N GLU A 327 -23.71 13.95 -1.35
CA GLU A 327 -22.85 14.84 -2.14
C GLU A 327 -21.92 14.04 -3.07
N ALA A 328 -21.33 12.95 -2.59
CA ALA A 328 -20.51 12.05 -3.41
C ALA A 328 -21.33 11.43 -4.56
N LEU A 329 -22.56 11.01 -4.29
CA LEU A 329 -23.49 10.50 -5.31
C LEU A 329 -23.89 11.56 -6.34
N LEU A 330 -24.12 12.80 -5.90
CA LEU A 330 -24.43 13.91 -6.81
C LEU A 330 -23.24 14.23 -7.72
N LEU A 331 -22.02 14.28 -7.17
CA LEU A 331 -20.79 14.48 -7.94
C LEU A 331 -20.58 13.35 -8.95
N ALA A 332 -20.75 12.09 -8.55
CA ALA A 332 -20.68 10.95 -9.46
C ALA A 332 -21.73 11.01 -10.58
N LYS A 333 -22.95 11.51 -10.28
CA LYS A 333 -24.00 11.74 -11.27
C LYS A 333 -23.60 12.84 -12.27
N TRP A 334 -22.98 13.93 -11.80
CA TRP A 334 -22.42 14.96 -12.68
C TRP A 334 -21.28 14.42 -13.54
N ALA A 335 -20.40 13.58 -13.00
CA ALA A 335 -19.35 12.92 -13.77
C ALA A 335 -19.93 12.08 -14.92
N CYS A 336 -21.02 11.33 -14.66
CA CYS A 336 -21.74 10.58 -15.70
C CYS A 336 -22.33 11.51 -16.78
N ILE A 337 -22.98 12.60 -16.39
CA ILE A 337 -23.59 13.55 -17.33
C ILE A 337 -22.53 14.22 -18.21
N ILE A 338 -21.39 14.58 -17.63
CA ILE A 338 -20.26 15.20 -18.33
C ILE A 338 -19.62 14.20 -19.30
N GLU A 339 -19.33 12.97 -18.85
CA GLU A 339 -18.79 11.90 -19.69
C GLU A 339 -19.70 11.56 -20.87
N ASP A 340 -21.01 11.38 -20.62
CA ASP A 340 -21.98 11.06 -21.68
C ASP A 340 -22.00 12.18 -22.74
N HIS A 341 -22.01 13.45 -22.32
CA HIS A 341 -22.00 14.60 -23.22
C HIS A 341 -20.73 14.67 -24.08
N TYR A 342 -19.56 14.57 -23.47
CA TYR A 342 -18.29 14.66 -24.21
C TYR A 342 -18.05 13.42 -25.09
N SER A 343 -18.51 12.25 -24.66
CA SER A 343 -18.48 11.03 -25.49
C SER A 343 -19.36 11.15 -26.73
N GLU A 344 -20.58 11.69 -26.58
CA GLU A 344 -21.49 11.97 -27.70
C GLU A 344 -20.89 13.01 -28.66
N LYS A 345 -20.36 14.12 -28.13
CA LYS A 345 -19.74 15.18 -28.93
C LYS A 345 -18.54 14.71 -29.74
N ARG A 346 -17.73 13.78 -29.20
CA ARG A 346 -16.55 13.24 -29.88
C ARG A 346 -16.86 12.01 -30.74
N GLY A 347 -18.05 11.43 -30.61
CA GLY A 347 -18.42 10.18 -31.29
C GLY A 347 -17.64 8.94 -30.81
N GLN A 348 -16.94 9.04 -29.69
CA GLN A 348 -16.16 7.96 -29.07
C GLN A 348 -16.16 8.08 -27.56
N TYR A 349 -16.05 6.95 -26.86
CA TYR A 349 -15.96 6.92 -25.39
C TYR A 349 -14.83 7.84 -24.91
N SER A 350 -15.18 8.83 -24.09
CA SER A 350 -14.30 9.89 -23.63
C SER A 350 -14.40 10.03 -22.11
N PRO A 351 -13.60 9.26 -21.35
CA PRO A 351 -13.54 9.42 -19.90
C PRO A 351 -13.04 10.83 -19.53
N MET A 352 -13.45 11.33 -18.37
CA MET A 352 -13.27 12.73 -17.98
C MET A 352 -12.57 12.85 -16.62
N ASP A 353 -11.66 13.82 -16.52
CA ASP A 353 -11.01 14.36 -15.32
C ASP A 353 -11.68 15.71 -14.99
N ILE A 354 -12.26 15.81 -13.80
CA ILE A 354 -13.18 16.88 -13.43
C ILE A 354 -12.81 17.43 -12.04
N GLU A 355 -12.64 18.75 -11.95
CA GLU A 355 -12.40 19.44 -10.68
C GLU A 355 -13.71 20.04 -10.16
N TRP A 356 -13.95 19.91 -8.85
CA TRP A 356 -15.17 20.39 -8.21
C TRP A 356 -14.86 21.11 -6.89
N ALA A 357 -15.79 21.97 -6.47
CA ALA A 357 -15.70 22.75 -5.23
C ALA A 357 -17.09 22.88 -4.57
N LYS A 358 -17.13 22.76 -3.24
CA LYS A 358 -18.30 23.08 -2.41
C LYS A 358 -18.16 24.48 -1.86
N ASP A 359 -19.18 25.31 -2.06
CA ASP A 359 -19.21 26.65 -1.49
C ASP A 359 -19.57 26.60 0.01
N GLY A 360 -18.70 27.11 0.88
CA GLY A 360 -18.97 27.07 2.32
C GLY A 360 -19.97 28.11 2.82
N GLN A 361 -20.44 29.04 1.98
CA GLN A 361 -21.48 30.00 2.35
C GLN A 361 -22.88 29.50 1.97
N THR A 362 -23.01 28.94 0.76
CA THR A 362 -24.31 28.44 0.24
C THR A 362 -24.51 26.95 0.50
N GLY A 363 -23.43 26.18 0.66
CA GLY A 363 -23.46 24.71 0.73
C GLY A 363 -23.58 24.03 -0.63
N GLU A 364 -23.67 24.79 -1.73
CA GLU A 364 -23.85 24.25 -3.08
C GLU A 364 -22.54 23.70 -3.66
N LEU A 365 -22.66 22.66 -4.50
CA LEU A 365 -21.55 22.08 -5.25
C LEU A 365 -21.42 22.74 -6.63
N PHE A 366 -20.20 22.85 -7.12
CA PHE A 366 -19.86 23.42 -8.42
C PHE A 366 -18.77 22.61 -9.11
N ILE A 367 -18.87 22.46 -10.42
CA ILE A 367 -17.77 22.00 -11.29
C ILE A 367 -16.96 23.22 -11.70
N VAL A 368 -15.66 23.20 -11.42
CA VAL A 368 -14.75 24.33 -11.70
C VAL A 368 -13.87 24.08 -12.92
N GLN A 369 -13.71 22.83 -13.35
CA GLN A 369 -12.99 22.45 -14.57
C GLN A 369 -13.38 21.04 -15.01
N ALA A 370 -13.36 20.75 -16.32
CA ALA A 370 -13.48 19.38 -16.83
C ALA A 370 -12.65 19.23 -18.11
N ARG A 371 -11.99 18.08 -18.27
CA ARG A 371 -11.21 17.73 -19.47
C ARG A 371 -11.18 16.21 -19.68
N PRO A 372 -10.84 15.72 -20.87
CA PRO A 372 -10.67 14.28 -21.09
C PRO A 372 -9.53 13.68 -20.26
N GLU A 373 -9.71 12.45 -19.80
CA GLU A 373 -8.68 11.61 -19.20
C GLU A 373 -7.79 11.01 -20.30
N THR A 374 -6.47 11.06 -20.15
CA THR A 374 -5.50 10.77 -21.24
C THR A 374 -4.62 9.55 -21.01
N VAL A 375 -4.56 8.96 -19.81
CA VAL A 375 -3.65 7.85 -19.48
C VAL A 375 -4.24 6.51 -19.87
N GLN A 376 -5.51 6.25 -19.55
CA GLN A 376 -6.16 4.98 -19.88
C GLN A 376 -6.77 5.00 -21.29
N SER A 377 -7.17 6.18 -21.78
CA SER A 377 -7.73 6.34 -23.14
C SER A 377 -6.72 6.02 -24.28
N GLN A 378 -5.42 5.99 -24.00
CA GLN A 378 -4.36 5.66 -24.98
C GLN A 378 -3.97 4.18 -25.01
N LYS A 379 -4.39 3.36 -24.04
CA LYS A 379 -4.14 1.92 -24.05
C LYS A 379 -5.16 1.24 -24.96
N SER A 380 -4.80 1.01 -26.22
CA SER A 380 -5.55 0.14 -27.14
C SER A 380 -5.81 -1.23 -26.49
N GLY A 381 -7.02 -1.76 -26.68
CA GLY A 381 -7.62 -2.89 -25.95
C GLY A 381 -6.76 -4.15 -25.71
N SER A 382 -7.22 -4.95 -24.76
CA SER A 382 -6.52 -6.11 -24.18
C SER A 382 -6.37 -7.28 -25.18
N ILE A 383 -5.18 -7.43 -25.75
CA ILE A 383 -4.78 -8.58 -26.58
C ILE A 383 -4.06 -9.60 -25.69
N LEU A 384 -4.54 -10.85 -25.63
CA LEU A 384 -3.85 -11.96 -24.97
C LEU A 384 -2.84 -12.60 -25.94
N ARG A 385 -1.62 -12.87 -25.49
CA ARG A 385 -0.57 -13.51 -26.32
C ARG A 385 -0.17 -14.86 -25.74
N ASP A 386 -0.51 -15.95 -26.41
CA ASP A 386 -0.06 -17.31 -26.10
C ASP A 386 1.12 -17.70 -27.01
N TYR A 387 2.14 -18.37 -26.48
CA TYR A 387 3.38 -18.68 -27.19
C TYR A 387 3.54 -20.19 -27.33
N LYS A 388 3.60 -20.72 -28.57
CA LYS A 388 3.75 -22.16 -28.84
C LYS A 388 4.92 -22.48 -29.75
N LEU A 389 5.86 -23.31 -29.27
CA LEU A 389 6.95 -23.84 -30.09
C LEU A 389 6.42 -24.79 -31.18
N LYS A 390 6.85 -24.58 -32.43
CA LYS A 390 6.47 -25.38 -33.61
C LYS A 390 7.44 -26.51 -33.96
N GLY A 391 8.52 -26.67 -33.20
CA GLY A 391 9.54 -27.67 -33.48
C GLY A 391 10.28 -28.11 -32.23
N THR A 392 11.02 -29.22 -32.35
CA THR A 392 11.91 -29.73 -31.31
C THR A 392 13.34 -29.35 -31.66
N SER A 393 14.05 -28.73 -30.73
CA SER A 393 15.50 -28.49 -30.83
C SER A 393 16.20 -29.05 -29.60
N ASN A 394 17.52 -29.16 -29.65
CA ASN A 394 18.32 -29.59 -28.51
C ASN A 394 18.21 -28.55 -27.39
N ILE A 395 17.89 -29.02 -26.18
CA ILE A 395 17.92 -28.19 -24.97
C ILE A 395 19.39 -28.00 -24.58
N LEU A 396 19.84 -26.75 -24.59
CA LEU A 396 21.19 -26.38 -24.17
C LEU A 396 21.28 -26.25 -22.65
N VAL A 397 20.27 -25.63 -22.04
CA VAL A 397 20.20 -25.35 -20.60
C VAL A 397 18.74 -25.28 -20.16
N ASN A 398 18.44 -25.73 -18.94
CA ASN A 398 17.14 -25.60 -18.29
C ASN A 398 17.26 -24.83 -16.96
N GLY A 399 16.17 -24.21 -16.53
CA GLY A 399 16.08 -23.49 -15.27
C GLY A 399 14.62 -23.19 -14.92
N ARG A 400 14.38 -22.26 -13.99
CA ARG A 400 13.02 -21.89 -13.61
C ARG A 400 12.46 -20.82 -14.55
N ALA A 401 11.26 -21.05 -15.09
CA ALA A 401 10.57 -20.07 -15.93
C ALA A 401 10.01 -18.90 -15.09
N VAL A 402 10.11 -17.69 -15.66
CA VAL A 402 9.49 -16.47 -15.16
C VAL A 402 8.57 -15.92 -16.25
N GLY A 403 7.25 -16.04 -16.03
CA GLY A 403 6.22 -15.74 -17.03
C GLY A 403 5.98 -16.92 -17.99
N GLU A 404 5.20 -16.70 -19.04
CA GLU A 404 4.80 -17.75 -20.01
C GLU A 404 5.26 -17.43 -21.46
N MET A 405 6.11 -16.43 -21.64
CA MET A 405 6.52 -15.95 -22.96
C MET A 405 7.71 -16.72 -23.55
N ILE A 406 7.91 -16.60 -24.87
CA ILE A 406 9.11 -17.07 -25.56
C ILE A 406 9.87 -15.86 -26.09
N GLY A 407 11.18 -15.81 -25.84
CA GLY A 407 12.08 -14.81 -26.41
C GLY A 407 13.21 -15.44 -27.20
N GLN A 408 13.71 -14.74 -28.20
CA GLN A 408 14.75 -15.25 -29.11
C GLN A 408 15.76 -14.19 -29.49
N GLY A 409 16.97 -14.61 -29.79
CA GLY A 409 18.01 -13.71 -30.28
C GLY A 409 19.40 -14.30 -30.15
N LYS A 410 20.39 -13.47 -30.44
CA LYS A 410 21.78 -13.82 -30.17
C LYS A 410 22.04 -13.70 -28.67
N ALA A 411 22.53 -14.78 -28.07
CA ALA A 411 23.03 -14.78 -26.70
C ALA A 411 24.16 -13.74 -26.59
N ARG A 412 24.10 -12.89 -25.59
CA ARG A 412 25.16 -11.95 -25.24
C ARG A 412 25.56 -12.24 -23.81
N VAL A 413 26.69 -12.93 -23.64
CA VAL A 413 27.22 -13.29 -22.32
C VAL A 413 27.94 -12.07 -21.75
N ILE A 414 27.34 -11.45 -20.73
CA ILE A 414 27.90 -10.31 -20.02
C ILE A 414 28.00 -10.70 -18.55
N LEU A 415 29.21 -10.79 -18.01
CA LEU A 415 29.45 -11.18 -16.61
C LEU A 415 29.68 -9.97 -15.69
N ASP A 416 29.81 -8.79 -16.27
CA ASP A 416 30.21 -7.54 -15.61
C ASP A 416 29.36 -6.37 -16.12
N VAL A 417 28.75 -5.64 -15.21
CA VAL A 417 27.89 -4.47 -15.45
C VAL A 417 28.60 -3.37 -16.25
N HIS A 418 29.93 -3.26 -16.17
CA HIS A 418 30.68 -2.27 -16.94
C HIS A 418 30.70 -2.54 -18.45
N LYS A 419 30.32 -3.76 -18.87
CA LYS A 419 30.25 -4.17 -20.28
C LYS A 419 28.84 -4.07 -20.87
N ILE A 420 27.90 -3.47 -20.13
CA ILE A 420 26.52 -3.25 -20.56
C ILE A 420 26.42 -2.44 -21.87
N GLY A 421 27.39 -1.56 -22.14
CA GLY A 421 27.47 -0.81 -23.41
C GLY A 421 27.67 -1.69 -24.66
N GLU A 422 28.06 -2.96 -24.49
CA GLU A 422 28.22 -3.93 -25.59
C GLU A 422 26.89 -4.62 -25.97
N PHE A 423 25.84 -4.48 -25.15
CA PHE A 423 24.54 -5.13 -25.34
C PHE A 423 23.71 -4.41 -26.40
N LYS A 424 23.14 -5.16 -27.36
CA LYS A 424 22.28 -4.59 -28.41
C LYS A 424 20.82 -4.96 -28.18
N ALA A 425 19.92 -4.07 -28.57
CA ALA A 425 18.48 -4.34 -28.48
C ALA A 425 18.10 -5.60 -29.29
N GLY A 426 17.28 -6.47 -28.70
CA GLY A 426 16.86 -7.74 -29.29
C GLY A 426 17.81 -8.93 -29.05
N GLU A 427 18.88 -8.76 -28.27
CA GLU A 427 19.74 -9.86 -27.83
C GLU A 427 19.17 -10.58 -26.59
N VAL A 428 19.59 -11.83 -26.39
CA VAL A 428 19.29 -12.58 -25.16
C VAL A 428 20.40 -12.32 -24.16
N LEU A 429 20.08 -11.70 -23.03
CA LEU A 429 21.03 -11.43 -21.97
C LEU A 429 21.36 -12.73 -21.23
N VAL A 430 22.62 -13.16 -21.30
CA VAL A 430 23.13 -14.29 -20.52
C VAL A 430 24.11 -13.76 -19.50
N THR A 431 23.83 -13.95 -18.22
CA THR A 431 24.70 -13.48 -17.14
C THR A 431 24.68 -14.45 -15.96
N ASN A 432 25.60 -14.30 -15.01
CA ASN A 432 25.54 -15.09 -13.78
C ASN A 432 24.31 -14.69 -12.94
N LYS A 433 24.02 -13.39 -12.85
CA LYS A 433 22.93 -12.78 -12.07
C LYS A 433 22.64 -11.36 -12.57
N THR A 434 21.45 -10.83 -12.30
CA THR A 434 21.10 -9.42 -12.52
C THR A 434 20.91 -8.67 -11.18
N ASP A 435 21.16 -7.37 -11.17
CA ASP A 435 20.97 -6.40 -10.09
C ASP A 435 20.40 -5.07 -10.67
N PRO A 436 20.07 -4.03 -9.87
CA PRO A 436 19.41 -2.82 -10.39
C PRO A 436 20.15 -2.14 -11.53
N ASP A 437 21.48 -2.25 -11.58
CA ASP A 437 22.29 -1.58 -12.61
C ASP A 437 22.11 -2.22 -14.00
N TRP A 438 21.51 -3.41 -14.07
CA TRP A 438 21.17 -4.10 -15.32
C TRP A 438 19.83 -3.66 -15.91
N GLU A 439 18.99 -2.95 -15.13
CA GLU A 439 17.65 -2.51 -15.52
C GLU A 439 17.61 -1.82 -16.91
N PRO A 440 18.54 -0.89 -17.24
CA PRO A 440 18.51 -0.20 -18.53
C PRO A 440 18.67 -1.10 -19.76
N ILE A 441 19.36 -2.24 -19.63
CA ILE A 441 19.49 -3.22 -20.73
C ILE A 441 18.51 -4.37 -20.64
N MET A 442 18.00 -4.69 -19.45
CA MET A 442 16.89 -5.64 -19.32
C MET A 442 15.71 -5.17 -20.17
N LYS A 443 15.37 -3.88 -20.15
CA LYS A 443 14.35 -3.26 -21.03
C LYS A 443 14.59 -3.44 -22.54
N LYS A 444 15.83 -3.72 -22.95
CA LYS A 444 16.24 -3.88 -24.35
C LYS A 444 16.42 -5.35 -24.75
N ALA A 445 16.42 -6.27 -23.78
CA ALA A 445 16.66 -7.69 -24.00
C ALA A 445 15.42 -8.38 -24.55
N SER A 446 15.62 -9.35 -25.45
CA SER A 446 14.51 -10.19 -25.94
C SER A 446 14.19 -11.35 -24.99
N ALA A 447 15.17 -11.78 -24.18
CA ALA A 447 15.01 -12.72 -23.09
C ALA A 447 16.20 -12.61 -22.12
N ILE A 448 16.05 -13.19 -20.92
CA ILE A 448 17.09 -13.18 -19.89
C ILE A 448 17.36 -14.62 -19.42
N VAL A 449 18.62 -15.02 -19.36
CA VAL A 449 19.05 -16.31 -18.83
C VAL A 449 20.10 -16.09 -17.76
N THR A 450 19.84 -16.56 -16.54
CA THR A 450 20.80 -16.43 -15.43
C THR A 450 21.21 -17.78 -14.84
N ASN A 451 22.50 -17.91 -14.50
CA ASN A 451 23.00 -19.09 -13.77
C ASN A 451 22.33 -19.23 -12.39
N GLN A 452 22.13 -18.10 -11.70
CA GLN A 452 21.59 -18.07 -10.34
C GLN A 452 20.24 -17.35 -10.32
N GLY A 453 19.35 -17.76 -9.41
CA GLY A 453 18.05 -17.09 -9.23
C GLY A 453 17.01 -17.86 -8.42
N GLY A 454 17.42 -18.56 -7.36
CA GLY A 454 16.50 -18.98 -6.31
C GLY A 454 16.17 -17.80 -5.38
N ARG A 455 15.01 -17.86 -4.71
CA ARG A 455 14.74 -16.96 -3.57
C ARG A 455 15.64 -17.40 -2.41
N THR A 456 16.56 -16.56 -1.94
CA THR A 456 17.47 -16.84 -0.80
C THR A 456 16.65 -16.97 0.50
N CYS A 457 17.06 -17.80 1.47
CA CYS A 457 16.20 -18.09 2.64
C CYS A 457 16.96 -18.30 3.97
N PHE A 458 16.19 -18.30 5.06
CA PHE A 458 16.61 -18.53 6.45
C PHE A 458 15.87 -19.71 7.08
N ASP A 459 16.28 -20.13 8.28
CA ASP A 459 15.47 -21.02 9.10
C ASP A 459 14.23 -20.32 9.69
N GLY A 460 13.23 -21.10 10.09
CA GLY A 460 11.99 -20.55 10.64
C GLY A 460 12.16 -19.80 11.96
N ASN A 461 13.22 -20.10 12.72
CA ASN A 461 13.52 -19.49 14.02
C ASN A 461 14.29 -18.16 13.90
N THR A 462 14.74 -17.78 12.70
CA THR A 462 15.42 -16.51 12.47
C THR A 462 14.49 -15.37 12.84
N LYS A 463 14.97 -14.49 13.73
CA LYS A 463 14.20 -13.34 14.23
C LYS A 463 14.43 -12.12 13.35
N ILE A 464 13.37 -11.35 13.16
CA ILE A 464 13.43 -9.98 12.63
C ILE A 464 12.75 -9.03 13.61
N LEU A 465 13.09 -7.75 13.53
CA LEU A 465 12.43 -6.69 14.30
C LEU A 465 11.32 -6.07 13.42
N THR A 466 10.09 -6.12 13.91
CA THR A 466 8.92 -5.53 13.25
C THR A 466 8.40 -4.34 14.04
N ASN A 467 7.45 -3.59 13.48
CA ASN A 467 6.69 -2.55 14.20
C ASN A 467 5.89 -3.08 15.41
N GLN A 468 5.75 -4.40 15.56
CA GLN A 468 5.10 -5.07 16.70
C GLN A 468 6.11 -5.75 17.64
N GLY A 469 7.41 -5.49 17.49
CA GLY A 469 8.48 -6.15 18.25
C GLY A 469 9.14 -7.30 17.49
N PHE A 470 9.84 -8.19 18.21
CA PHE A 470 10.55 -9.30 17.57
C PHE A 470 9.59 -10.42 17.17
N MET A 471 9.69 -10.84 15.90
CA MET A 471 8.97 -12.01 15.38
C MET A 471 9.94 -12.94 14.67
N THR A 472 9.64 -14.24 14.67
CA THR A 472 10.35 -15.18 13.80
C THR A 472 9.78 -15.16 12.38
N LEU A 473 10.59 -15.49 11.38
CA LEU A 473 10.12 -15.59 10.00
C LEU A 473 9.00 -16.63 9.84
N GLN A 474 9.02 -17.69 10.64
CA GLN A 474 7.92 -18.65 10.67
C GLN A 474 6.64 -18.03 11.26
N GLN A 475 6.71 -17.26 12.35
CA GLN A 475 5.53 -16.58 12.90
C GLN A 475 4.90 -15.63 11.88
N ILE A 476 5.72 -14.88 11.13
CA ILE A 476 5.23 -13.97 10.08
C ILE A 476 4.56 -14.75 8.93
N TYR A 477 5.09 -15.94 8.59
CA TYR A 477 4.46 -16.81 7.60
C TYR A 477 3.12 -17.38 8.11
N ASP A 478 3.11 -17.92 9.33
CA ASP A 478 1.95 -18.61 9.90
C ASP A 478 0.82 -17.64 10.30
N GLN A 479 1.15 -16.42 10.72
CA GLN A 479 0.20 -15.40 11.22
C GLN A 479 -0.17 -14.35 10.15
N GLY A 480 0.58 -14.29 9.04
CA GLY A 480 0.43 -13.27 8.00
C GLY A 480 1.28 -12.02 8.25
N TYR A 481 1.50 -11.24 7.19
CA TYR A 481 2.42 -10.09 7.18
C TYR A 481 1.78 -8.72 6.96
N GLN A 482 0.46 -8.68 6.77
CA GLN A 482 -0.23 -7.44 6.45
C GLN A 482 -0.13 -6.43 7.61
N GLY A 483 0.28 -5.20 7.30
CA GLY A 483 0.51 -4.15 8.31
C GLY A 483 1.83 -4.28 9.08
N LEU A 484 2.65 -5.30 8.79
CA LEU A 484 3.99 -5.42 9.35
C LEU A 484 5.00 -4.64 8.52
N SER A 485 5.86 -3.90 9.21
CA SER A 485 7.05 -3.26 8.64
C SER A 485 8.30 -3.76 9.37
N THR A 486 9.42 -3.83 8.67
CA THR A 486 10.74 -4.15 9.24
C THR A 486 11.76 -3.09 8.85
N ILE A 487 12.99 -3.23 9.33
CA ILE A 487 14.05 -2.23 9.13
C ILE A 487 14.92 -2.63 7.95
N ALA A 488 15.08 -1.71 7.00
CA ALA A 488 15.97 -1.79 5.85
C ALA A 488 17.11 -0.78 5.97
N PHE A 489 18.26 -1.10 5.40
CA PHE A 489 19.40 -0.18 5.25
C PHE A 489 19.28 0.53 3.91
N ASN A 490 19.29 1.86 3.92
CA ASN A 490 19.36 2.67 2.71
C ASN A 490 20.84 2.97 2.37
N PRO A 491 21.40 2.42 1.27
CA PRO A 491 22.81 2.64 0.92
C PRO A 491 23.13 4.09 0.52
N GLU A 492 22.14 4.86 0.07
CA GLU A 492 22.32 6.26 -0.35
C GLU A 492 22.42 7.19 0.86
N THR A 493 21.51 7.05 1.82
CA THR A 493 21.52 7.85 3.05
C THR A 493 22.44 7.26 4.13
N GLN A 494 22.81 5.99 4.00
CA GLN A 494 23.58 5.19 4.97
C GLN A 494 22.89 5.08 6.34
N LYS A 495 21.56 5.17 6.33
CA LYS A 495 20.68 5.12 7.51
C LYS A 495 19.74 3.92 7.48
N MET A 496 19.25 3.56 8.66
CA MET A 496 18.24 2.52 8.83
C MET A 496 16.84 3.14 8.74
N GLU A 497 15.93 2.51 8.00
CA GLU A 497 14.59 3.01 7.71
C GLU A 497 13.52 1.91 7.91
N TRP A 498 12.34 2.29 8.38
CA TRP A 498 11.18 1.38 8.45
C TRP A 498 10.57 1.22 7.06
N LYS A 499 10.38 -0.03 6.63
CA LYS A 499 9.81 -0.39 5.33
C LYS A 499 8.78 -1.52 5.44
N PRO A 500 7.67 -1.48 4.68
CA PRO A 500 6.64 -2.50 4.75
C PRO A 500 7.12 -3.86 4.22
N ILE A 501 6.60 -4.94 4.81
CA ILE A 501 6.77 -6.30 4.31
C ILE A 501 5.74 -6.52 3.18
N LEU A 502 6.20 -7.00 2.02
CA LEU A 502 5.41 -7.13 0.79
C LEU A 502 4.98 -8.57 0.47
N ASP A 503 5.76 -9.56 0.90
CA ASP A 503 5.50 -10.98 0.63
C ASP A 503 6.21 -11.85 1.67
N VAL A 504 5.73 -13.07 1.87
CA VAL A 504 6.36 -14.07 2.73
C VAL A 504 6.30 -15.43 2.04
N MET A 505 7.26 -16.29 2.33
CA MET A 505 7.27 -17.61 1.70
C MET A 505 7.88 -18.68 2.58
N LYS A 506 7.51 -19.93 2.26
CA LYS A 506 8.07 -21.15 2.81
C LYS A 506 8.43 -22.09 1.65
N ARG A 507 9.60 -22.74 1.73
CA ARG A 507 10.01 -23.83 0.82
C ARG A 507 10.97 -24.78 1.51
N ARG A 508 11.40 -25.85 0.83
CA ARG A 508 12.54 -26.67 1.27
C ARG A 508 13.84 -26.25 0.58
N SER A 509 14.93 -26.18 1.34
CA SER A 509 16.28 -25.93 0.83
C SER A 509 17.35 -26.46 1.80
N HIS A 510 18.62 -26.31 1.45
CA HIS A 510 19.73 -26.63 2.35
C HIS A 510 20.14 -25.39 3.15
N LEU A 511 20.17 -25.52 4.48
CA LEU A 511 20.62 -24.49 5.40
C LEU A 511 22.01 -24.83 5.95
N MET A 512 22.91 -23.86 5.93
CA MET A 512 24.15 -23.90 6.68
C MET A 512 24.08 -22.94 7.87
N THR A 513 24.82 -23.26 8.92
CA THR A 513 24.94 -22.37 10.08
C THR A 513 26.24 -21.57 10.00
N VAL A 514 26.13 -20.25 10.13
CA VAL A 514 27.26 -19.33 10.26
C VAL A 514 27.28 -18.71 11.65
N SER A 515 28.45 -18.39 12.16
CA SER A 515 28.63 -17.59 13.36
C SER A 515 29.09 -16.19 12.97
N VAL A 516 28.51 -15.17 13.61
CA VAL A 516 28.90 -13.77 13.41
C VAL A 516 29.52 -13.24 14.69
N SER A 517 30.75 -12.74 14.60
CA SER A 517 31.40 -12.09 15.73
C SER A 517 32.52 -11.16 15.31
N GLN A 518 32.81 -10.15 16.13
CA GLN A 518 33.89 -9.19 15.88
C GLN A 518 35.26 -9.86 15.65
N THR A 519 35.59 -10.89 16.45
CA THR A 519 36.92 -11.53 16.40
C THR A 519 36.96 -12.81 15.58
N GLY A 520 35.80 -13.39 15.25
CA GLY A 520 35.73 -14.72 14.65
C GLY A 520 36.07 -15.88 15.61
N ARG A 521 36.19 -15.65 16.91
CA ARG A 521 36.45 -16.75 17.88
C ARG A 521 35.19 -17.33 18.50
N VAL A 522 34.12 -16.55 18.48
CA VAL A 522 32.82 -16.95 19.03
C VAL A 522 32.11 -17.75 17.94
N LEU A 523 31.75 -18.99 18.25
CA LEU A 523 31.12 -19.94 17.31
C LEU A 523 29.64 -20.20 17.62
N ASP A 524 29.15 -19.70 18.75
CA ASP A 524 27.79 -19.92 19.25
C ASP A 524 26.86 -18.70 19.05
N ASN A 525 27.30 -17.67 18.33
CA ASN A 525 26.47 -16.55 17.88
C ASN A 525 25.99 -16.80 16.44
N ILE A 526 24.98 -17.64 16.29
CA ILE A 526 24.70 -18.31 15.02
C ILE A 526 23.52 -17.73 14.25
N LEU A 527 23.57 -17.90 12.93
CA LEU A 527 22.49 -17.65 11.98
C LEU A 527 22.43 -18.81 10.99
N SER A 528 21.25 -19.36 10.77
CA SER A 528 21.03 -20.46 9.82
C SER A 528 20.47 -19.91 8.52
N VAL A 529 21.20 -20.10 7.42
CA VAL A 529 20.97 -19.41 6.15
C VAL A 529 21.32 -20.31 4.97
N THR A 530 20.69 -20.10 3.81
CA THR A 530 21.08 -20.81 2.59
C THR A 530 22.47 -20.34 2.12
N PRO A 531 23.32 -21.22 1.56
CA PRO A 531 24.70 -20.86 1.18
C PRO A 531 24.80 -19.70 0.17
N ASP A 532 23.79 -19.58 -0.68
CA ASP A 532 23.63 -18.58 -1.74
C ASP A 532 23.01 -17.25 -1.24
N HIS A 533 22.70 -17.13 0.06
CA HIS A 533 22.11 -15.91 0.59
C HIS A 533 23.07 -14.73 0.48
N LYS A 534 22.58 -13.58 0.01
CA LYS A 534 23.38 -12.35 -0.04
C LYS A 534 23.27 -11.56 1.26
N MET A 535 24.40 -11.07 1.73
CA MET A 535 24.50 -10.12 2.84
C MET A 535 25.22 -8.86 2.35
N VAL A 536 24.98 -7.74 3.02
CA VAL A 536 25.68 -6.49 2.67
C VAL A 536 27.08 -6.51 3.30
N ASN A 537 28.09 -6.10 2.55
CA ASN A 537 29.45 -5.85 3.01
C ASN A 537 30.04 -4.63 2.29
N LEU A 538 31.33 -4.37 2.51
CA LEU A 538 32.07 -3.30 1.82
C LEU A 538 33.13 -3.90 0.90
N ARG A 539 33.37 -3.26 -0.25
CA ARG A 539 34.55 -3.46 -1.10
C ARG A 539 34.99 -2.10 -1.66
N GLN A 540 36.24 -1.71 -1.37
CA GLN A 540 36.79 -0.40 -1.72
C GLN A 540 35.97 0.79 -1.21
N GLY A 541 35.33 0.64 -0.04
CA GLY A 541 34.48 1.68 0.55
C GLY A 541 33.03 1.70 0.05
N GLU A 542 32.73 0.97 -1.02
CA GLU A 542 31.38 0.86 -1.59
C GLU A 542 30.59 -0.30 -0.95
N TYR A 543 29.28 -0.12 -0.79
CA TYR A 543 28.38 -1.16 -0.29
C TYR A 543 28.11 -2.20 -1.36
N VAL A 544 28.43 -3.46 -1.08
CA VAL A 544 28.27 -4.57 -2.01
C VAL A 544 27.39 -5.67 -1.41
N LYS A 545 26.62 -6.36 -2.25
CA LYS A 545 25.79 -7.51 -1.86
C LYS A 545 26.54 -8.80 -2.22
N THR A 546 27.07 -9.49 -1.22
CA THR A 546 27.96 -10.65 -1.41
C THR A 546 27.30 -11.92 -0.85
N GLU A 547 27.44 -13.05 -1.55
CA GLU A 547 26.92 -14.34 -1.09
C GLU A 547 27.67 -14.82 0.15
N VAL A 548 26.97 -15.41 1.11
CA VAL A 548 27.56 -15.91 2.36
C VAL A 548 28.72 -16.87 2.08
N GLN A 549 28.57 -17.77 1.11
CA GLN A 549 29.63 -18.71 0.76
C GLN A 549 30.87 -18.01 0.16
N GLU A 550 30.67 -16.96 -0.65
CA GLU A 550 31.76 -16.14 -1.19
C GLU A 550 32.47 -15.38 -0.05
N MET A 551 31.71 -14.73 0.84
CA MET A 551 32.25 -14.01 1.99
C MET A 551 33.09 -14.93 2.90
N LEU A 552 32.62 -16.16 3.11
CA LEU A 552 33.35 -17.17 3.88
C LEU A 552 34.66 -17.58 3.18
N SER A 553 34.63 -17.75 1.86
CA SER A 553 35.82 -18.12 1.08
C SER A 553 36.89 -17.02 1.09
N GLN A 554 36.45 -15.76 0.99
CA GLN A 554 37.30 -14.58 0.96
C GLN A 554 37.64 -14.04 2.36
N LYS A 555 37.03 -14.61 3.42
CA LYS A 555 37.14 -14.17 4.82
C LYS A 555 36.76 -12.71 5.01
N GLU A 556 35.73 -12.28 4.28
CA GLU A 556 35.13 -10.95 4.38
C GLU A 556 34.28 -10.80 5.64
N MET A 557 34.05 -9.55 6.02
CA MET A 557 33.17 -9.15 7.11
C MET A 557 31.82 -8.69 6.57
N VAL A 558 30.77 -8.89 7.37
CA VAL A 558 29.38 -8.53 7.07
C VAL A 558 28.99 -7.24 7.77
N LEU A 559 28.10 -6.48 7.14
CA LEU A 559 27.49 -5.29 7.70
C LEU A 559 26.49 -5.66 8.82
N VAL A 560 26.63 -4.99 9.95
CA VAL A 560 25.76 -5.11 11.12
C VAL A 560 25.25 -3.73 11.48
N SER A 561 23.96 -3.62 11.76
CA SER A 561 23.39 -2.37 12.24
C SER A 561 23.91 -2.05 13.65
N GLN A 562 24.20 -0.78 13.90
CA GLN A 562 24.45 -0.29 15.26
C GLN A 562 23.33 0.60 15.80
N SER A 563 22.32 0.90 14.97
CA SER A 563 21.20 1.77 15.33
C SER A 563 19.89 1.27 14.73
N ILE A 564 18.77 1.69 15.31
CA ILE A 564 17.44 1.49 14.73
C ILE A 564 16.65 2.79 14.82
N PRO A 565 15.86 3.15 13.79
CA PRO A 565 15.06 4.36 13.79
C PRO A 565 13.85 4.22 14.73
N THR A 566 13.40 5.33 15.30
CA THR A 566 12.11 5.39 16.01
C THR A 566 10.96 5.18 15.02
N LEU A 567 9.92 4.46 15.43
CA LEU A 567 8.71 4.29 14.62
C LEU A 567 8.02 5.65 14.39
N PRO A 568 7.58 5.97 13.16
CA PRO A 568 6.92 7.23 12.83
C PRO A 568 5.45 7.22 13.30
N ILE A 569 5.22 7.27 14.61
CA ILE A 569 3.90 7.35 15.24
C ILE A 569 3.86 8.61 16.13
N ASN A 570 2.78 9.39 16.08
CA ASN A 570 2.55 10.53 16.98
C ASN A 570 2.36 10.01 18.40
N ASN A 571 3.36 10.16 19.26
CA ASN A 571 3.26 9.76 20.66
C ASN A 571 2.88 10.97 21.52
N GLU A 572 1.72 10.93 22.17
CA GLU A 572 1.32 11.90 23.20
C GLU A 572 2.10 11.61 24.50
N GLY A 573 3.04 12.50 24.85
CA GLY A 573 3.67 12.58 26.17
C GLY A 573 4.52 11.37 26.57
N GLU A 574 5.84 11.44 26.34
CA GLU A 574 6.77 10.44 26.87
C GLU A 574 6.90 10.55 28.40
N ASP A 575 6.67 9.45 29.12
CA ASP A 575 6.86 9.37 30.57
C ASP A 575 8.21 8.69 30.88
N LEU A 576 9.24 9.52 31.07
CA LEU A 576 10.60 9.08 31.40
C LEU A 576 10.69 8.44 32.79
N ASP A 577 9.83 8.86 33.71
CA ASP A 577 9.80 8.33 35.08
C ASP A 577 9.23 6.90 35.07
N LEU A 578 8.21 6.66 34.25
CA LEU A 578 7.68 5.32 33.98
C LEU A 578 8.73 4.42 33.34
N ALA A 579 9.54 4.92 32.39
CA ALA A 579 10.60 4.13 31.77
C ALA A 579 11.60 3.57 32.81
N TYR A 580 12.11 4.44 33.70
CA TYR A 580 13.02 4.03 34.77
C TYR A 580 12.34 3.04 35.73
N LEU A 581 11.09 3.32 36.10
CA LEU A 581 10.31 2.49 37.00
C LEU A 581 10.10 1.07 36.45
N LEU A 582 9.73 0.95 35.17
CA LEU A 582 9.57 -0.35 34.48
C LEU A 582 10.89 -1.12 34.48
N GLY A 583 12.01 -0.47 34.13
CA GLY A 583 13.32 -1.11 34.16
C GLY A 583 13.68 -1.71 35.52
N GLY A 584 13.41 -0.97 36.61
CA GLY A 584 13.66 -1.43 37.98
C GLY A 584 12.71 -2.54 38.44
N ILE A 585 11.42 -2.47 38.08
CA ILE A 585 10.43 -3.48 38.49
C ILE A 585 10.66 -4.81 37.76
N ILE A 586 10.90 -4.79 36.45
CA ILE A 586 11.08 -6.01 35.64
C ILE A 586 12.34 -6.77 36.07
N THR A 587 13.38 -6.07 36.52
CA THR A 587 14.66 -6.68 36.92
C THR A 587 14.71 -7.17 38.36
N ASP A 588 14.29 -6.36 39.34
CA ASP A 588 14.48 -6.63 40.77
C ASP A 588 13.15 -6.88 41.51
N GLY A 589 12.05 -6.97 40.77
CA GLY A 589 10.70 -7.03 41.30
C GLY A 589 9.74 -7.92 40.53
N GLY A 590 8.46 -7.58 40.61
CA GLY A 590 7.40 -8.26 39.89
C GLY A 590 6.02 -7.81 40.32
N VAL A 591 5.05 -8.11 39.45
CA VAL A 591 3.64 -7.85 39.67
C VAL A 591 2.93 -9.13 40.08
N TYR A 592 2.13 -9.06 41.14
CA TYR A 592 1.39 -10.20 41.69
C TYR A 592 -0.10 -9.88 41.72
N LEU A 593 -0.90 -10.65 40.99
CA LEU A 593 -2.35 -10.52 40.94
C LEU A 593 -3.02 -11.76 41.54
N ARG A 594 -3.95 -11.57 42.48
CA ARG A 594 -4.78 -12.64 43.06
C ARG A 594 -6.20 -12.16 43.33
N GLY A 595 -7.17 -12.65 42.55
CA GLY A 595 -8.59 -12.30 42.71
C GLY A 595 -8.81 -10.78 42.69
N ASN A 596 -9.26 -10.21 43.82
CA ASN A 596 -9.49 -8.77 43.97
C ASN A 596 -8.29 -7.99 44.54
N ARG A 597 -7.11 -8.60 44.66
CA ARG A 597 -5.88 -7.96 45.15
C ARG A 597 -4.82 -7.91 44.07
N GLY A 598 -4.06 -6.82 44.03
CA GLY A 598 -2.84 -6.71 43.24
C GLY A 598 -1.74 -6.04 44.04
N GLU A 599 -0.52 -6.46 43.78
CA GLU A 599 0.68 -6.01 44.47
C GLU A 599 1.79 -5.81 43.44
N VAL A 600 2.46 -4.67 43.53
CA VAL A 600 3.72 -4.41 42.83
C VAL A 600 4.79 -4.39 43.89
N GLN A 601 5.86 -5.16 43.71
CA GLN A 601 6.97 -5.14 44.64
C GLN A 601 8.31 -5.24 43.93
N PHE A 602 9.34 -4.65 44.53
CA PHE A 602 10.74 -4.95 44.24
C PHE A 602 11.46 -5.32 45.52
N ILE A 603 12.52 -6.11 45.43
CA ILE A 603 13.18 -6.72 46.59
C ILE A 603 14.59 -6.19 46.69
N GLN A 604 14.88 -5.45 47.76
CA GLN A 604 16.20 -4.89 47.93
C GLN A 604 16.77 -5.06 49.34
N LYS A 605 18.10 -5.12 49.45
CA LYS A 605 18.81 -5.05 50.73
C LYS A 605 19.01 -3.59 51.12
N GLU A 606 18.75 -3.26 52.38
CA GLU A 606 19.05 -1.95 52.97
C GLU A 606 20.56 -1.81 53.21
N THR A 607 21.33 -1.65 52.13
CA THR A 607 22.74 -1.29 52.20
C THR A 607 22.93 0.15 51.70
N PRO A 608 23.95 0.88 52.20
CA PRO A 608 24.20 2.27 51.78
C PRO A 608 24.31 2.44 50.26
N GLU A 609 24.82 1.43 49.54
CA GLU A 609 24.94 1.50 48.08
C GLU A 609 23.58 1.39 47.37
N LYS A 610 22.56 0.84 48.02
CA LYS A 610 21.23 0.57 47.43
C LYS A 610 20.14 1.55 47.88
N GLU A 611 20.42 2.38 48.88
CA GLU A 611 19.53 3.43 49.36
C GLU A 611 19.11 4.40 48.25
N ALA A 612 20.04 4.82 47.39
CA ALA A 612 19.75 5.73 46.27
C ALA A 612 18.76 5.12 45.26
N PHE A 613 18.89 3.82 44.95
CA PHE A 613 17.94 3.12 44.07
C PHE A 613 16.55 3.02 44.71
N ILE A 614 16.48 2.66 46.00
CA ILE A 614 15.22 2.55 46.73
C ILE A 614 14.51 3.91 46.81
N ALA A 615 15.25 4.99 47.08
CA ALA A 615 14.72 6.35 47.11
C ALA A 615 14.17 6.77 45.74
N THR A 616 14.94 6.52 44.67
CA THR A 616 14.52 6.84 43.29
C THR A 616 13.28 6.04 42.88
N MET A 617 13.22 4.73 43.17
CA MET A 617 12.04 3.91 42.88
C MET A 617 10.79 4.46 43.56
N ASN A 618 10.89 4.95 44.79
CA ASN A 618 9.77 5.60 45.49
C ASN A 618 9.39 6.96 44.89
N GLU A 619 10.38 7.77 44.52
CA GLU A 619 10.17 9.06 43.86
C GLU A 619 9.43 8.86 42.54
N LYS A 620 9.93 7.98 41.66
CA LYS A 620 9.32 7.68 40.35
C LYS A 620 7.93 7.07 40.49
N MET A 621 7.74 6.15 41.45
CA MET A 621 6.41 5.60 41.73
C MET A 621 5.41 6.69 42.19
N THR A 622 5.89 7.65 42.99
CA THR A 622 5.06 8.77 43.48
C THR A 622 4.76 9.75 42.36
N SER A 623 5.74 10.04 41.48
CA SER A 623 5.59 10.90 40.30
C SER A 623 4.53 10.32 39.34
N VAL A 624 4.67 9.05 38.97
CA VAL A 624 3.81 8.40 37.97
C VAL A 624 2.42 8.06 38.53
N TYR A 625 2.33 7.55 39.76
CA TYR A 625 1.09 6.98 40.29
C TYR A 625 0.57 7.65 41.58
N GLY A 626 1.25 8.67 42.09
CA GLY A 626 0.86 9.36 43.34
C GLY A 626 0.97 8.49 44.60
N LYS A 627 1.69 7.36 44.55
CA LYS A 627 1.85 6.41 45.67
C LYS A 627 3.30 5.94 45.81
N SER A 628 3.73 5.66 47.03
CA SER A 628 5.06 5.11 47.34
C SER A 628 5.00 3.66 47.82
N PHE A 629 6.12 2.96 47.73
CA PHE A 629 6.26 1.61 48.26
C PHE A 629 6.40 1.62 49.78
N THR A 630 5.96 0.54 50.42
CA THR A 630 6.09 0.31 51.86
C THR A 630 7.07 -0.83 52.13
N PRO A 631 8.05 -0.66 53.03
CA PRO A 631 9.02 -1.71 53.33
C PRO A 631 8.38 -2.84 54.13
N TYR A 632 8.72 -4.07 53.75
CA TYR A 632 8.32 -5.30 54.41
C TYR A 632 9.53 -6.23 54.54
N LEU A 633 10.01 -6.43 55.77
CA LEU A 633 11.12 -7.34 56.06
C LEU A 633 10.72 -8.79 55.76
N LYS A 634 11.41 -9.44 54.82
CA LYS A 634 11.23 -10.88 54.58
C LYS A 634 11.81 -11.69 55.73
N ALA A 635 11.36 -12.93 55.86
CA ALA A 635 11.94 -13.88 56.82
C ALA A 635 13.44 -14.11 56.51
N GLU A 636 14.25 -14.30 57.56
CA GLU A 636 15.66 -14.63 57.40
C GLU A 636 15.79 -15.98 56.68
N SER A 637 16.56 -15.98 55.60
CA SER A 637 16.88 -17.18 54.83
C SER A 637 18.30 -17.62 55.17
N SER A 638 18.55 -18.93 55.17
CA SER A 638 19.90 -19.47 55.37
C SER A 638 20.23 -20.49 54.31
N GLY A 639 21.46 -20.47 53.81
CA GLY A 639 21.99 -21.41 52.83
C GLY A 639 23.47 -21.66 53.08
N TYR A 640 24.07 -22.53 52.29
CA TYR A 640 25.50 -22.82 52.37
C TYR A 640 26.20 -22.38 51.08
N ILE A 641 27.21 -21.51 51.18
CA ILE A 641 28.08 -21.13 50.06
C ILE A 641 29.48 -21.64 50.37
N ARG A 642 30.00 -22.56 49.54
CA ARG A 642 31.32 -23.19 49.72
C ARG A 642 31.51 -23.86 51.10
N GLY A 643 30.44 -24.40 51.68
CA GLY A 643 30.47 -25.09 52.97
C GLY A 643 30.23 -24.18 54.18
N GLU A 644 30.20 -22.86 54.01
CA GLU A 644 29.89 -21.92 55.09
C GLU A 644 28.41 -21.56 55.10
N LYS A 645 27.80 -21.54 56.29
CA LYS A 645 26.41 -21.14 56.47
C LYS A 645 26.31 -19.63 56.33
N VAL A 646 25.64 -19.18 55.28
CA VAL A 646 25.33 -17.77 55.02
C VAL A 646 23.86 -17.55 55.37
N THR A 647 23.60 -16.64 56.30
CA THR A 647 22.24 -16.14 56.55
C THR A 647 22.06 -14.78 55.87
N GLY A 648 20.84 -14.52 55.41
CA GLY A 648 20.53 -13.30 54.69
C GLY A 648 19.05 -12.94 54.82
N GLN A 649 18.81 -11.67 55.05
CA GLN A 649 17.48 -11.06 55.06
C GLN A 649 17.42 -10.00 53.95
N ALA A 650 16.25 -9.82 53.35
CA ALA A 650 16.00 -8.80 52.34
C ALA A 650 14.69 -8.07 52.65
N THR A 651 14.58 -6.81 52.23
CA THR A 651 13.36 -6.02 52.38
C THR A 651 12.60 -6.04 51.05
N ALA A 652 11.32 -6.41 51.10
CA ALA A 652 10.40 -6.22 49.97
C ALA A 652 9.77 -4.84 50.07
N TYR A 653 9.86 -4.03 49.04
CA TYR A 653 9.19 -2.75 48.94
C TYR A 653 7.89 -2.96 48.16
N ARG A 654 6.75 -2.87 48.85
CA ARG A 654 5.44 -3.31 48.33
C ARG A 654 4.48 -2.16 48.20
N LEU A 655 3.71 -2.17 47.12
CA LEU A 655 2.53 -1.34 46.94
C LEU A 655 1.32 -2.23 46.63
N HIS A 656 0.30 -2.17 47.48
CA HIS A 656 -0.96 -2.87 47.27
C HIS A 656 -1.95 -1.99 46.50
N SER A 657 -2.13 -2.27 45.20
CA SER A 657 -3.10 -1.61 44.34
C SER A 657 -3.33 -2.47 43.10
N LYS A 658 -4.54 -3.02 42.94
CA LYS A 658 -4.88 -3.85 41.78
C LYS A 658 -4.82 -3.06 40.46
N ALA A 659 -5.31 -1.82 40.47
CA ALA A 659 -5.30 -0.96 39.29
C ALA A 659 -3.87 -0.65 38.81
N ILE A 660 -2.97 -0.29 39.73
CA ILE A 660 -1.57 0.01 39.39
C ILE A 660 -0.84 -1.27 38.96
N ALA A 661 -1.08 -2.40 39.65
CA ALA A 661 -0.53 -3.68 39.26
C ALA A 661 -0.94 -4.10 37.84
N LEU A 662 -2.22 -4.00 37.48
CA LEU A 662 -2.70 -4.27 36.12
C LEU A 662 -2.07 -3.33 35.08
N ASN A 663 -1.96 -2.04 35.40
CA ASN A 663 -1.34 -1.08 34.50
C ASN A 663 0.15 -1.41 34.29
N ILE A 664 0.94 -1.60 35.33
CA ILE A 664 2.37 -1.92 35.21
C ILE A 664 2.58 -3.25 34.47
N GLN A 665 1.73 -4.27 34.70
CA GLN A 665 1.81 -5.52 33.94
C GLN A 665 1.54 -5.32 32.44
N ALA A 666 0.57 -4.48 32.08
CA ALA A 666 0.32 -4.15 30.68
C ALA A 666 1.47 -3.35 30.06
N GLN A 667 2.06 -2.42 30.82
CA GLN A 667 3.23 -1.65 30.38
C GLN A 667 4.47 -2.55 30.19
N GLU A 668 4.68 -3.53 31.08
CA GLU A 668 5.73 -4.55 30.98
C GLU A 668 5.58 -5.44 29.75
N ALA A 669 4.35 -5.88 29.43
CA ALA A 669 4.08 -6.66 28.23
C ALA A 669 4.38 -5.88 26.94
N ASN A 670 4.13 -4.56 26.94
CA ASN A 670 4.29 -3.69 25.78
C ASN A 670 5.63 -2.92 25.74
N ILE A 671 6.60 -3.27 26.60
CA ILE A 671 7.84 -2.50 26.75
C ILE A 671 8.67 -2.43 25.45
N THR A 672 8.67 -3.50 24.65
CA THR A 672 9.38 -3.53 23.37
C THR A 672 8.77 -2.54 22.37
N GLN A 673 7.43 -2.48 22.29
CA GLN A 673 6.72 -1.51 21.46
C GLN A 673 6.96 -0.08 21.94
N GLN A 674 6.89 0.17 23.25
CA GLN A 674 7.19 1.49 23.83
C GLN A 674 8.61 1.96 23.50
N LEU A 675 9.59 1.06 23.57
CA LEU A 675 10.95 1.39 23.16
C LEU A 675 11.03 1.73 21.68
N LEU A 676 10.29 1.05 20.80
CA LEU A 676 10.28 1.34 19.37
C LEU A 676 9.67 2.72 19.04
N THR A 677 8.65 3.17 19.78
CA THR A 677 7.92 4.42 19.52
C THR A 677 8.46 5.66 20.24
N ASN A 678 9.06 5.52 21.42
CA ASN A 678 9.56 6.66 22.23
C ASN A 678 11.00 7.07 21.87
N SER A 679 11.49 8.20 22.39
CA SER A 679 12.80 8.76 22.11
C SER A 679 13.98 7.92 22.63
N THR A 680 15.19 8.32 22.25
CA THR A 680 16.45 7.81 22.81
C THR A 680 16.56 8.08 24.32
N GLU A 681 15.94 9.15 24.82
CA GLU A 681 15.95 9.49 26.25
C GLU A 681 15.12 8.51 27.09
N PHE A 682 13.98 8.06 26.55
CA PHE A 682 13.20 6.97 27.14
C PHE A 682 14.04 5.69 27.27
N ALA A 683 14.81 5.34 26.22
CA ALA A 683 15.69 4.18 26.24
C ALA A 683 16.81 4.30 27.30
N TYR A 684 17.38 5.50 27.51
CA TYR A 684 18.36 5.74 28.57
C TYR A 684 17.77 5.56 29.97
N ASN A 685 16.59 6.11 30.23
CA ASN A 685 15.90 5.97 31.52
C ASN A 685 15.52 4.51 31.80
N PHE A 686 15.00 3.80 30.80
CA PHE A 686 14.71 2.37 30.91
C PHE A 686 15.97 1.55 31.25
N LEU A 687 17.07 1.75 30.51
CA LEU A 687 18.34 1.07 30.78
C LEU A 687 18.88 1.40 32.17
N ALA A 688 18.77 2.64 32.62
CA ALA A 688 19.19 3.04 33.95
C ALA A 688 18.43 2.28 35.05
N GLY A 689 17.10 2.17 34.93
CA GLY A 689 16.28 1.37 35.85
C GLY A 689 16.69 -0.10 35.87
N VAL A 690 16.92 -0.69 34.69
CA VAL A 690 17.41 -2.08 34.55
C VAL A 690 18.77 -2.27 35.22
N ILE A 691 19.70 -1.33 35.01
CA ILE A 691 21.06 -1.40 35.53
C ILE A 691 21.07 -1.20 37.05
N ASP A 692 20.27 -0.29 37.57
CA ASP A 692 20.17 -0.07 39.02
C ASP A 692 19.39 -1.17 39.74
N GLY A 693 18.49 -1.88 39.06
CA GLY A 693 17.90 -3.11 39.57
C GLY A 693 18.95 -4.21 39.73
N ASP A 694 19.34 -4.85 38.63
CA ASP A 694 20.19 -6.07 38.65
C ASP A 694 21.52 -5.94 37.88
N GLY A 695 21.85 -4.73 37.40
CA GLY A 695 23.11 -4.46 36.71
C GLY A 695 24.31 -4.34 37.64
N CYS A 696 25.49 -4.58 37.08
CA CYS A 696 26.78 -4.29 37.73
C CYS A 696 27.79 -3.65 36.77
N TYR A 697 28.58 -2.72 37.30
CA TYR A 697 29.70 -2.11 36.58
C TYR A 697 31.03 -2.69 37.09
N HIS A 698 31.84 -3.22 36.19
CA HIS A 698 33.18 -3.71 36.51
C HIS A 698 34.11 -3.61 35.30
N LYS A 699 35.31 -3.03 35.49
CA LYS A 699 36.36 -2.92 34.45
C LYS A 699 35.84 -2.34 33.12
N ASN A 700 35.22 -1.14 33.16
CA ASN A 700 34.62 -0.48 32.00
C ASN A 700 33.61 -1.35 31.25
N ARG A 701 32.75 -2.06 31.97
CA ARG A 701 31.70 -2.89 31.39
C ARG A 701 30.52 -2.93 32.32
N ILE A 702 29.33 -2.69 31.77
CA ILE A 702 28.07 -2.95 32.44
C ILE A 702 27.65 -4.38 32.07
N ASN A 703 27.30 -5.18 33.07
CA ASN A 703 26.75 -6.52 32.88
C ASN A 703 25.34 -6.54 33.45
N ILE A 704 24.40 -7.07 32.67
CA ILE A 704 22.99 -7.24 33.05
C ILE A 704 22.66 -8.72 32.87
N TYR A 705 22.21 -9.37 33.94
CA TYR A 705 21.85 -10.78 33.93
C TYR A 705 20.34 -10.91 33.76
N ILE A 706 19.89 -11.61 32.72
CA ILE A 706 18.48 -11.63 32.31
C ILE A 706 18.05 -13.07 32.09
N SER A 707 16.97 -13.49 32.75
CA SER A 707 16.38 -14.82 32.57
C SER A 707 15.12 -14.82 31.69
N GLU A 708 14.51 -13.65 31.49
CA GLU A 708 13.29 -13.49 30.71
C GLU A 708 13.57 -12.98 29.29
N GLU A 709 12.93 -13.56 28.28
CA GLU A 709 13.17 -13.21 26.88
C GLU A 709 12.64 -11.81 26.52
N ASN A 710 11.50 -11.38 27.07
CA ASN A 710 10.93 -10.05 26.79
C ASN A 710 11.84 -8.92 27.29
N LEU A 711 12.34 -9.03 28.54
CA LEU A 711 13.34 -8.11 29.07
C LEU A 711 14.63 -8.11 28.24
N LEU A 712 15.10 -9.29 27.79
CA LEU A 712 16.27 -9.37 26.92
C LEU A 712 16.04 -8.57 25.63
N GLN A 713 14.92 -8.79 24.95
CA GLN A 713 14.55 -8.08 23.73
C GLN A 713 14.44 -6.57 23.96
N ALA A 714 13.82 -6.13 25.06
CA ALA A 714 13.72 -4.72 25.44
C ALA A 714 15.11 -4.09 25.62
N VAL A 715 16.02 -4.75 26.35
CA VAL A 715 17.39 -4.26 26.53
C VAL A 715 18.15 -4.20 25.21
N ILE A 716 17.96 -5.15 24.29
CA ILE A 716 18.55 -5.09 22.94
C ILE A 716 18.04 -3.87 22.15
N ILE A 717 16.72 -3.66 22.11
CA ILE A 717 16.11 -2.50 21.41
C ILE A 717 16.64 -1.20 22.03
N ALA A 718 16.64 -1.07 23.35
CA ALA A 718 17.13 0.11 24.04
C ALA A 718 18.61 0.40 23.72
N CYS A 719 19.46 -0.64 23.69
CA CYS A 719 20.86 -0.49 23.29
C CYS A 719 21.00 0.02 21.85
N LEU A 720 20.24 -0.56 20.91
CA LEU A 720 20.30 -0.13 19.50
C LEU A 720 19.79 1.32 19.33
N LYS A 721 18.77 1.75 20.08
CA LYS A 721 18.29 3.15 20.04
C LYS A 721 19.29 4.18 20.53
N ILE A 722 20.19 3.78 21.44
CA ILE A 722 21.30 4.62 21.92
C ILE A 722 22.59 4.39 21.11
N ASN A 723 22.48 3.81 19.90
CA ASN A 723 23.57 3.55 18.98
C ASN A 723 24.65 2.60 19.52
N THR A 724 24.24 1.58 20.29
CA THR A 724 25.14 0.61 20.93
C THR A 724 24.74 -0.83 20.59
N VAL A 725 25.72 -1.66 20.23
CA VAL A 725 25.50 -3.10 20.00
C VAL A 725 26.03 -3.88 21.21
N PRO A 726 25.16 -4.46 22.05
CA PRO A 726 25.60 -5.18 23.24
C PRO A 726 26.13 -6.58 22.88
N GLN A 727 26.99 -7.12 23.75
CA GLN A 727 27.45 -8.50 23.63
C GLN A 727 26.59 -9.40 24.53
N VAL A 728 25.85 -10.33 23.93
CA VAL A 728 25.05 -11.32 24.69
C VAL A 728 25.83 -12.62 24.83
N THR A 729 25.89 -13.16 26.03
CA THR A 729 26.36 -14.52 26.31
C THR A 729 25.28 -15.27 27.07
N ARG A 730 25.24 -16.60 26.98
CA ARG A 730 24.22 -17.41 27.64
C ARG A 730 24.88 -18.49 28.48
N ASN A 731 24.44 -18.63 29.72
CA ASN A 731 24.80 -19.75 30.60
C ASN A 731 23.50 -20.35 31.16
N ARG A 732 23.19 -21.59 30.75
CA ARG A 732 21.91 -22.25 31.02
C ARG A 732 20.74 -21.38 30.55
N ASN A 733 19.92 -20.89 31.47
CA ASN A 733 18.73 -20.07 31.19
C ASN A 733 18.95 -18.58 31.52
N ILE A 734 20.19 -18.15 31.74
CA ILE A 734 20.53 -16.77 32.05
C ILE A 734 21.39 -16.18 30.93
N HIS A 735 20.90 -15.10 30.35
CA HIS A 735 21.63 -14.24 29.42
C HIS A 735 22.44 -13.22 30.21
N ASN A 736 23.69 -13.00 29.82
CA ASN A 736 24.49 -11.88 30.30
C ASN A 736 24.68 -10.92 29.13
N VAL A 737 24.03 -9.77 29.23
CA VAL A 737 24.13 -8.66 28.28
C VAL A 737 25.24 -7.72 28.75
N GLN A 738 26.26 -7.55 27.91
CA GLN A 738 27.44 -6.77 28.22
C GLN A 738 27.46 -5.51 27.38
N ILE A 739 27.37 -4.36 28.04
CA ILE A 739 27.45 -3.04 27.42
C ILE A 739 28.85 -2.47 27.68
N VAL A 740 29.48 -2.00 26.61
CA VAL A 740 30.89 -1.56 26.60
C VAL A 740 31.10 -0.22 25.91
N GLU A 741 30.04 0.33 25.31
CA GLU A 741 29.98 1.61 24.61
C GLU A 741 29.02 2.52 25.39
N LYS A 742 29.09 3.83 25.16
CA LYS A 742 28.16 4.81 25.75
C LYS A 742 28.04 4.76 27.29
N LEU A 743 29.07 4.22 27.96
CA LEU A 743 29.06 4.00 29.40
C LEU A 743 28.86 5.31 30.19
N GLU A 744 29.46 6.41 29.73
CA GLU A 744 29.34 7.72 30.39
C GLU A 744 27.91 8.24 30.29
N GLU A 745 27.34 8.23 29.08
CA GLU A 745 25.96 8.61 28.82
C GLU A 745 24.98 7.74 29.63
N ILE A 746 25.16 6.41 29.66
CA ILE A 746 24.29 5.50 30.42
C ILE A 746 24.39 5.74 31.93
N LEU A 747 25.61 5.86 32.48
CA LEU A 747 25.83 6.00 33.92
C LEU A 747 25.42 7.38 34.47
N GLN A 748 25.12 8.36 33.61
CA GLN A 748 24.53 9.63 34.02
C GLN A 748 23.08 9.45 34.50
N TYR A 749 22.33 8.52 33.90
CA TYR A 749 20.92 8.27 34.24
C TYR A 749 20.78 7.29 35.42
N THR A 750 21.78 6.47 35.71
CA THR A 750 21.77 5.55 36.86
C THR A 750 21.88 6.31 38.19
N GLN A 751 21.37 5.73 39.26
CA GLN A 751 21.36 6.26 40.62
C GLN A 751 22.18 5.39 41.58
N ARG A 752 22.25 4.07 41.37
CA ARG A 752 23.03 3.14 42.19
C ARG A 752 24.36 2.78 41.54
N VAL A 753 24.33 2.30 40.31
CA VAL A 753 25.53 1.80 39.64
C VAL A 753 26.33 2.97 39.11
N LYS A 754 27.47 3.23 39.73
CA LYS A 754 28.44 4.26 39.32
C LYS A 754 29.81 3.63 39.13
N GLY A 755 30.68 4.31 38.39
CA GLY A 755 32.08 3.90 38.30
C GLY A 755 32.91 4.81 37.42
N ASP A 756 34.20 4.88 37.75
CA ASP A 756 35.17 5.64 36.96
C ASP A 756 35.35 4.96 35.59
N ILE A 757 35.09 5.72 34.54
CA ILE A 757 35.28 5.27 33.16
C ILE A 757 36.70 5.65 32.76
N THR A 758 37.53 4.62 32.60
CA THR A 758 38.86 4.85 32.02
C THR A 758 38.75 4.80 30.49
N PRO A 759 39.33 5.77 29.75
CA PRO A 759 39.32 5.73 28.29
C PRO A 759 39.88 4.40 27.80
N ARG A 760 39.11 3.68 26.99
CA ARG A 760 39.54 2.38 26.47
C ARG A 760 40.67 2.59 25.47
N GLN A 761 41.77 1.83 25.66
CA GLN A 761 42.84 1.75 24.65
C GLN A 761 42.39 1.05 23.37
N VAL A 762 41.41 0.13 23.46
CA VAL A 762 40.87 -0.63 22.33
C VAL A 762 39.45 -0.17 22.04
N GLN A 763 39.21 0.33 20.84
CA GLN A 763 37.89 0.76 20.37
C GLN A 763 36.96 -0.43 20.17
N THR A 764 35.70 -0.17 19.82
CA THR A 764 34.63 -1.19 19.75
C THR A 764 33.92 -1.22 18.40
N ARG A 765 33.88 -0.09 17.68
CA ARG A 765 33.45 -0.02 16.27
C ARG A 765 34.64 -0.25 15.33
N PHE A 766 34.53 -1.28 14.50
CA PHE A 766 35.58 -1.66 13.54
C PHE A 766 35.02 -1.92 12.15
N PHE A 767 35.90 -1.73 11.18
CA PHE A 767 35.71 -2.06 9.78
C PHE A 767 36.87 -2.93 9.29
N SER A 768 36.67 -3.64 8.20
CA SER A 768 37.76 -4.36 7.54
C SER A 768 38.58 -3.37 6.70
N ALA A 769 39.86 -3.22 7.02
CA ALA A 769 40.76 -2.36 6.27
C ALA A 769 40.99 -2.87 4.85
N SER A 770 41.02 -4.20 4.63
CA SER A 770 41.16 -4.76 3.27
C SER A 770 39.91 -4.50 2.42
N GLN A 771 38.73 -4.56 3.01
CA GLN A 771 37.46 -4.24 2.34
C GLN A 771 37.25 -2.73 2.15
N LEU A 772 37.92 -1.88 2.92
CA LEU A 772 37.87 -0.43 2.75
C LEU A 772 38.95 0.10 1.78
N LEU A 773 40.18 -0.39 1.87
CA LEU A 773 41.38 0.26 1.30
C LEU A 773 42.09 -0.58 0.22
N SER A 774 41.59 -1.77 -0.12
CA SER A 774 42.19 -2.72 -1.09
C SER A 774 43.71 -2.93 -0.92
N ASP A 775 44.08 -3.82 0.01
CA ASP A 775 45.40 -4.41 0.30
C ASP A 775 46.69 -3.54 0.35
N ASP A 776 46.68 -2.24 0.07
CA ASP A 776 47.91 -1.44 -0.09
C ASP A 776 48.18 -0.43 1.04
N VAL A 777 47.91 -0.82 2.29
CA VAL A 777 48.19 0.03 3.47
C VAL A 777 49.29 -0.57 4.33
N THR A 778 50.52 -0.51 3.80
CA THR A 778 51.75 -0.67 4.58
C THR A 778 52.06 0.64 5.30
N GLY A 779 51.50 0.83 6.49
CA GLY A 779 51.75 2.07 7.24
C GLY A 779 51.54 1.98 8.75
N GLN A 780 50.31 1.87 9.23
CA GLN A 780 50.03 2.23 10.63
C GLN A 780 48.86 1.47 11.32
N LEU A 781 48.55 0.22 10.95
CA LEU A 781 47.48 -0.55 11.61
C LEU A 781 48.02 -1.76 12.37
N LYS A 782 47.94 -1.72 13.72
CA LYS A 782 48.68 -2.57 14.66
C LYS A 782 47.91 -3.75 15.28
N LEU A 783 46.83 -4.25 14.67
CA LEU A 783 46.15 -5.48 15.12
C LEU A 783 46.16 -6.54 14.01
N ARG A 784 47.30 -7.23 13.87
CA ARG A 784 47.52 -8.34 12.93
C ARG A 784 46.94 -9.65 13.51
N LYS A 785 45.87 -10.17 12.91
CA LYS A 785 45.59 -11.62 12.90
C LYS A 785 44.86 -12.00 11.61
N ASP A 786 45.36 -13.02 10.93
CA ASP A 786 44.71 -13.75 9.84
C ASP A 786 44.34 -12.96 8.56
N LYS A 787 45.25 -12.09 8.08
CA LYS A 787 45.21 -11.42 6.76
C LYS A 787 44.03 -10.47 6.45
N ASN A 788 43.15 -10.17 7.41
CA ASN A 788 42.12 -9.13 7.25
C ASN A 788 42.22 -8.15 8.43
N LEU A 789 42.89 -7.00 8.21
CA LEU A 789 43.17 -5.99 9.23
C LEU A 789 41.87 -5.32 9.69
N LEU A 790 41.66 -5.20 11.01
CA LEU A 790 40.58 -4.36 11.55
C LEU A 790 41.09 -2.93 11.67
N ILE A 791 40.35 -1.97 11.13
CA ILE A 791 40.57 -0.54 11.36
C ILE A 791 39.46 -0.01 12.25
N SER A 792 39.84 0.75 13.27
CA SER A 792 38.89 1.31 14.22
C SER A 792 38.39 2.68 13.76
N GLU A 793 37.21 3.09 14.25
CA GLU A 793 36.63 4.39 13.88
C GLU A 793 37.58 5.59 14.09
N LYS A 794 38.32 5.66 15.20
CA LYS A 794 39.30 6.73 15.45
C LYS A 794 40.43 6.72 14.43
N GLN A 795 40.92 5.54 14.05
CA GLN A 795 41.97 5.43 13.05
C GLN A 795 41.45 5.93 11.69
N LEU A 796 40.19 5.62 11.34
CA LEU A 796 39.54 6.15 10.14
C LEU A 796 39.35 7.68 10.19
N ARG A 797 38.96 8.23 11.35
CA ARG A 797 38.84 9.68 11.56
C ARG A 797 40.18 10.39 11.43
N GLU A 798 41.27 9.78 11.89
CA GLU A 798 42.62 10.31 11.76
C GLU A 798 43.13 10.27 10.31
N THR A 799 42.69 9.30 9.50
CA THR A 799 43.05 9.23 8.07
C THR A 799 42.28 10.19 7.17
N GLY A 800 41.08 10.64 7.58
CA GLY A 800 40.18 11.51 6.81
C GLY A 800 39.53 10.82 5.60
N GLY A 801 38.40 11.35 5.11
CA GLY A 801 37.74 10.91 3.87
C GLY A 801 36.72 9.77 4.02
N TYR A 802 36.38 9.38 5.25
CA TYR A 802 35.39 8.34 5.58
C TYR A 802 34.25 8.85 6.46
N GLU A 803 34.05 10.17 6.53
CA GLU A 803 33.08 10.82 7.42
C GLU A 803 31.67 10.29 7.20
N SER A 804 31.26 10.09 5.94
CA SER A 804 29.96 9.48 5.60
C SER A 804 29.79 8.10 6.24
N LEU A 805 30.76 7.20 6.07
CA LEU A 805 30.73 5.85 6.65
C LEU A 805 30.76 5.90 8.17
N LEU A 806 31.46 6.87 8.75
CA LEU A 806 31.55 7.03 10.20
C LEU A 806 30.27 7.63 10.80
N ASP A 807 29.52 8.41 10.04
CA ASP A 807 28.24 8.98 10.46
C ASP A 807 27.06 8.03 10.13
N SER A 808 27.33 6.94 9.40
CA SER A 808 26.36 5.87 9.11
C SER A 808 25.93 5.05 10.33
N ASP A 809 24.81 4.33 10.18
CA ASP A 809 24.23 3.47 11.22
C ASP A 809 24.81 2.06 11.24
N VAL A 810 26.03 1.86 10.70
CA VAL A 810 26.57 0.52 10.45
C VAL A 810 27.99 0.30 10.96
N ARG A 811 28.32 -0.97 11.20
CA ARG A 811 29.67 -1.48 11.52
C ARG A 811 29.85 -2.85 10.89
N MET A 812 31.05 -3.44 10.99
CA MET A 812 31.32 -4.75 10.40
C MET A 812 31.64 -5.82 11.45
N GLN A 813 31.24 -7.07 11.19
CA GLN A 813 31.63 -8.24 11.98
C GLN A 813 32.09 -9.41 11.08
N ARG A 814 32.91 -10.33 11.62
CA ARG A 814 33.37 -11.50 10.86
C ARG A 814 32.28 -12.56 10.82
N ILE A 815 32.19 -13.26 9.69
CA ILE A 815 31.34 -14.42 9.50
C ILE A 815 32.20 -15.68 9.39
N ILE A 816 31.80 -16.76 10.05
CA ILE A 816 32.52 -18.05 10.07
C ILE A 816 31.54 -19.19 9.90
N LYS A 817 31.90 -20.19 9.09
CA LYS A 817 31.10 -21.39 8.92
C LYS A 817 31.15 -22.28 10.16
N VAL A 818 29.98 -22.70 10.66
CA VAL A 818 29.83 -23.57 11.84
C VAL A 818 29.44 -24.99 11.45
N SER A 819 28.54 -25.14 10.48
CA SER A 819 28.06 -26.43 10.00
C SER A 819 27.95 -26.49 8.47
N GLU A 820 27.92 -27.71 7.94
CA GLU A 820 27.66 -27.97 6.53
C GLU A 820 26.15 -27.86 6.20
N PRO A 821 25.78 -27.53 4.95
CA PRO A 821 24.38 -27.40 4.57
C PRO A 821 23.56 -28.69 4.78
N GLN A 822 22.41 -28.59 5.46
CA GLN A 822 21.46 -29.69 5.68
C GLN A 822 20.06 -29.32 5.18
N PRO A 823 19.28 -30.29 4.65
CA PRO A 823 17.94 -30.02 4.16
C PRO A 823 16.98 -29.63 5.30
N ALA A 824 16.23 -28.54 5.12
CA ALA A 824 15.27 -28.02 6.08
C ALA A 824 14.18 -27.20 5.38
N ASP A 825 13.10 -26.92 6.12
CA ASP A 825 12.14 -25.89 5.72
C ASP A 825 12.80 -24.51 5.92
N VAL A 826 12.69 -23.68 4.90
CA VAL A 826 13.31 -22.36 4.84
C VAL A 826 12.27 -21.28 4.52
N TYR A 827 12.48 -20.11 5.08
CA TYR A 827 11.56 -18.99 5.06
C TYR A 827 12.24 -17.74 4.50
N ASN A 828 11.48 -16.85 3.90
CA ASN A 828 11.95 -15.54 3.49
C ASN A 828 10.81 -14.54 3.49
N ILE A 829 11.16 -13.26 3.59
CA ILE A 829 10.23 -12.15 3.40
C ILE A 829 10.71 -11.24 2.26
N THR A 830 9.77 -10.52 1.67
CA THR A 830 10.04 -9.43 0.75
C THR A 830 9.77 -8.11 1.47
N VAL A 831 10.64 -7.13 1.31
CA VAL A 831 10.54 -5.81 1.97
C VAL A 831 10.59 -4.76 0.87
N ALA A 832 9.75 -3.73 0.99
CA ALA A 832 9.69 -2.64 0.03
C ALA A 832 10.95 -1.78 0.10
N ASP A 833 11.35 -1.25 -1.06
CA ASP A 833 12.51 -0.38 -1.25
C ASP A 833 13.86 -1.00 -0.82
N HIS A 834 14.95 -0.60 -1.48
CA HIS A 834 16.35 -1.00 -1.19
C HIS A 834 16.69 -2.51 -1.23
N HIS A 835 15.68 -3.39 -1.28
CA HIS A 835 15.76 -4.84 -1.38
C HIS A 835 16.71 -5.49 -0.36
N ASN A 836 16.65 -5.02 0.89
CA ASN A 836 17.40 -5.55 2.01
C ASN A 836 16.64 -5.33 3.34
N TYR A 837 17.02 -6.05 4.40
CA TYR A 837 16.42 -5.93 5.73
C TYR A 837 17.33 -6.47 6.84
N LEU A 838 16.94 -6.26 8.10
CA LEU A 838 17.65 -6.76 9.28
C LEU A 838 17.15 -8.13 9.74
N VAL A 839 18.08 -9.07 9.91
CA VAL A 839 17.87 -10.33 10.65
C VAL A 839 18.75 -10.39 11.87
N PHE A 840 18.30 -11.11 12.90
CA PHE A 840 19.01 -11.22 14.17
C PHE A 840 19.55 -12.64 14.38
N THR A 841 20.81 -12.73 14.76
CA THR A 841 21.43 -14.00 15.18
C THR A 841 20.78 -14.56 16.47
N SER A 842 21.16 -15.78 16.85
CA SER A 842 20.77 -16.39 18.13
C SER A 842 21.14 -15.57 19.37
N LYS A 843 22.06 -14.61 19.25
CA LYS A 843 22.46 -13.67 20.30
C LYS A 843 22.17 -12.21 19.93
N TYR A 844 21.15 -11.98 19.10
CA TYR A 844 20.60 -10.65 18.78
C TYR A 844 21.59 -9.69 18.09
N THR A 845 22.53 -10.19 17.29
CA THR A 845 23.34 -9.34 16.42
C THR A 845 22.56 -9.01 15.13
N PRO A 846 22.30 -7.72 14.81
CA PRO A 846 21.45 -7.31 13.68
C PRO A 846 22.23 -7.25 12.36
N ILE A 847 22.10 -8.27 11.52
CA ILE A 847 22.82 -8.41 10.25
C ILE A 847 21.98 -7.86 9.10
N VAL A 848 22.59 -7.12 8.17
CA VAL A 848 21.93 -6.62 6.96
C VAL A 848 21.98 -7.68 5.84
N VAL A 849 20.81 -8.13 5.38
CA VAL A 849 20.64 -9.19 4.37
C VAL A 849 19.81 -8.72 3.19
N CYS A 850 19.92 -9.36 2.02
CA CYS A 850 19.32 -8.88 0.77
C CYS A 850 18.28 -9.82 0.16
N ASN A 851 17.33 -9.25 -0.61
CA ASN A 851 16.32 -9.97 -1.39
C ASN A 851 16.87 -10.37 -2.79
N CYS A 852 16.27 -11.36 -3.45
CA CYS A 852 16.65 -11.81 -4.81
C CYS A 852 15.93 -10.99 -5.91
N HIS A 853 16.64 -10.66 -7.00
CA HIS A 853 16.31 -9.51 -7.88
C HIS A 853 15.82 -9.87 -9.31
N ALA A 854 16.30 -10.98 -9.90
CA ALA A 854 16.12 -11.25 -11.34
C ALA A 854 14.68 -11.63 -11.77
N ALA A 855 13.97 -12.40 -10.96
CA ALA A 855 12.63 -12.90 -11.30
C ALA A 855 11.52 -11.85 -11.14
N ILE A 856 11.77 -10.79 -10.39
CA ILE A 856 10.78 -9.74 -10.07
C ILE A 856 10.72 -8.75 -11.24
N ILE A 857 11.86 -8.19 -11.61
CA ILE A 857 11.97 -7.20 -12.69
C ILE A 857 11.53 -7.78 -14.03
N ALA A 858 11.90 -9.03 -14.34
CA ALA A 858 11.47 -9.70 -15.57
C ALA A 858 9.94 -9.87 -15.65
N ARG A 859 9.29 -10.09 -14.49
CA ARG A 859 7.83 -10.22 -14.39
C ARG A 859 7.13 -8.87 -14.51
N GLU A 860 7.67 -7.82 -13.87
CA GLU A 860 7.15 -6.44 -13.99
C GLU A 860 7.27 -5.89 -15.41
N MET A 861 8.36 -6.22 -16.11
CA MET A 861 8.64 -5.73 -17.46
C MET A 861 8.05 -6.58 -18.58
N GLY A 862 7.45 -7.73 -18.25
CA GLY A 862 6.91 -8.65 -19.24
C GLY A 862 7.97 -9.21 -20.19
N ILE A 863 9.14 -9.60 -19.67
CA ILE A 863 10.25 -10.17 -20.45
C ILE A 863 10.45 -11.64 -20.06
N PRO A 864 10.53 -12.58 -21.02
CA PRO A 864 10.75 -13.99 -20.70
C PRO A 864 12.12 -14.18 -20.04
N ALA A 865 12.13 -14.73 -18.84
CA ALA A 865 13.37 -15.02 -18.11
C ALA A 865 13.43 -16.45 -17.59
N ILE A 866 14.59 -17.09 -17.74
CA ILE A 866 14.91 -18.37 -17.12
C ILE A 866 16.02 -18.15 -16.10
N VAL A 867 15.70 -18.42 -14.85
CA VAL A 867 16.61 -18.16 -13.72
C VAL A 867 17.03 -19.45 -13.03
N GLY A 868 18.24 -19.47 -12.48
CA GLY A 868 18.74 -20.65 -11.76
C GLY A 868 19.21 -21.79 -12.66
N CYS A 869 19.74 -21.47 -13.84
CA CYS A 869 20.23 -22.42 -14.84
C CYS A 869 21.51 -23.18 -14.45
N GLY A 870 22.15 -22.82 -13.32
CA GLY A 870 23.42 -23.37 -12.84
C GLY A 870 24.64 -22.92 -13.65
N ASN A 871 24.71 -23.28 -14.93
CA ASN A 871 25.88 -23.13 -15.83
C ASN A 871 25.49 -22.56 -17.22
N ALA A 872 24.52 -21.66 -17.30
CA ALA A 872 24.20 -21.03 -18.59
C ALA A 872 25.37 -20.23 -19.19
N THR A 873 26.14 -19.49 -18.38
CA THR A 873 27.27 -18.66 -18.87
C THR A 873 28.47 -19.46 -19.37
N GLY A 874 28.62 -20.72 -18.96
CA GLY A 874 29.66 -21.61 -19.49
C GLY A 874 29.21 -22.44 -20.70
N ILE A 875 27.90 -22.66 -20.84
CA ILE A 875 27.31 -23.44 -21.94
C ILE A 875 26.99 -22.57 -23.15
N LEU A 876 26.40 -21.39 -22.92
CA LEU A 876 25.98 -20.45 -23.97
C LEU A 876 27.14 -19.53 -24.34
N LYS A 877 27.29 -19.22 -25.64
CA LYS A 877 28.38 -18.36 -26.14
C LYS A 877 27.84 -17.05 -26.72
N THR A 878 28.57 -15.96 -26.51
CA THR A 878 28.25 -14.67 -27.13
C THR A 878 28.18 -14.79 -28.66
N GLY A 879 27.05 -14.36 -29.24
CA GLY A 879 26.73 -14.45 -30.66
C GLY A 879 25.96 -15.71 -31.07
N GLN A 880 25.77 -16.68 -30.17
CA GLN A 880 25.02 -17.91 -30.44
C GLN A 880 23.52 -17.62 -30.54
N GLU A 881 22.86 -18.13 -31.56
CA GLU A 881 21.41 -18.02 -31.69
C GLU A 881 20.72 -19.01 -30.77
N ILE A 882 19.82 -18.51 -29.91
CA ILE A 882 19.11 -19.31 -28.92
C ILE A 882 17.65 -18.89 -28.80
N THR A 883 16.83 -19.84 -28.34
CA THR A 883 15.42 -19.62 -28.00
C THR A 883 15.20 -19.90 -26.53
N VAL A 884 14.65 -18.92 -25.81
CA VAL A 884 14.34 -19.01 -24.38
C VAL A 884 12.83 -19.19 -24.24
N SER A 885 12.40 -20.37 -23.81
CA SER A 885 11.01 -20.75 -23.67
C SER A 885 10.60 -20.82 -22.20
N CYS A 886 9.62 -19.99 -21.82
CA CYS A 886 8.93 -20.08 -20.53
C CYS A 886 7.50 -20.62 -20.68
N SER A 887 7.06 -21.00 -21.88
CA SER A 887 5.67 -21.37 -22.19
C SER A 887 5.33 -22.84 -21.93
N GLU A 888 6.27 -23.63 -21.40
CA GLU A 888 6.15 -25.09 -21.24
C GLU A 888 5.92 -25.54 -19.78
N GLY A 889 5.57 -24.61 -18.87
CA GLY A 889 5.29 -24.88 -17.45
C GLY A 889 6.24 -24.13 -16.49
N GLU A 890 6.42 -24.63 -15.27
CA GLU A 890 7.30 -24.01 -14.26
C GLU A 890 8.81 -24.14 -14.59
N GLU A 891 9.17 -25.07 -15.48
CA GLU A 891 10.54 -25.29 -15.94
C GLU A 891 10.75 -24.61 -17.31
N GLY A 892 11.64 -23.61 -17.34
CA GLY A 892 12.02 -22.91 -18.55
C GLY A 892 13.17 -23.60 -19.27
N ARG A 893 13.15 -23.58 -20.60
CA ARG A 893 14.16 -24.24 -21.44
C ARG A 893 14.82 -23.28 -22.43
N VAL A 894 16.14 -23.37 -22.56
CA VAL A 894 16.93 -22.70 -23.59
C VAL A 894 17.25 -23.70 -24.69
N TYR A 895 16.76 -23.45 -25.90
CA TYR A 895 16.96 -24.29 -27.09
C TYR A 895 18.07 -23.75 -27.99
N GLU A 896 18.73 -24.67 -28.69
CA GLU A 896 19.70 -24.36 -29.75
C GLU A 896 19.01 -23.77 -30.98
N GLY A 897 19.51 -22.63 -31.48
CA GLY A 897 18.98 -21.95 -32.67
C GLY A 897 17.69 -21.15 -32.41
N LEU A 898 17.21 -20.50 -33.47
CA LEU A 898 15.93 -19.78 -33.49
C LEU A 898 14.81 -20.77 -33.85
N VAL A 899 14.17 -21.35 -32.83
CA VAL A 899 13.14 -22.38 -33.02
C VAL A 899 11.83 -21.69 -33.40
N PRO A 900 11.19 -21.99 -34.54
CA PRO A 900 9.94 -21.34 -34.89
C PRO A 900 8.89 -21.50 -33.78
N PHE A 901 8.23 -20.41 -33.40
CA PHE A 901 7.12 -20.40 -32.46
C PHE A 901 5.99 -19.53 -33.01
N ASP A 902 4.76 -19.86 -32.63
CA ASP A 902 3.60 -19.03 -32.89
C ASP A 902 3.33 -18.13 -31.69
N ILE A 903 3.12 -16.85 -31.96
CA ILE A 903 2.42 -15.96 -31.05
C ILE A 903 0.96 -16.00 -31.47
N ILE A 904 0.15 -16.70 -30.71
CA ILE A 904 -1.29 -16.72 -30.88
C ILE A 904 -1.80 -15.49 -30.14
N GLU A 905 -1.84 -14.37 -30.86
CA GLU A 905 -2.56 -13.19 -30.40
C GLU A 905 -4.05 -13.50 -30.49
N THR A 906 -4.69 -13.56 -29.33
CA THR A 906 -6.15 -13.73 -29.22
C THR A 906 -6.72 -12.37 -28.82
N PRO A 907 -7.35 -11.65 -29.76
CA PRO A 907 -8.20 -10.52 -29.40
C PRO A 907 -9.27 -11.03 -28.42
N LEU A 908 -9.31 -10.48 -27.21
CA LEU A 908 -10.30 -10.88 -26.20
C LEU A 908 -11.74 -10.59 -26.65
N ASP A 909 -11.90 -9.75 -27.67
CA ASP A 909 -13.19 -9.38 -28.28
C ASP A 909 -13.89 -10.54 -28.99
N ASN A 910 -13.19 -11.65 -29.30
CA ASN A 910 -13.72 -12.73 -30.15
C ASN A 910 -13.47 -14.14 -29.60
N LEU A 911 -13.62 -14.32 -28.29
CA LEU A 911 -13.53 -15.63 -27.65
C LEU A 911 -14.73 -16.55 -28.01
N PRO A 912 -14.51 -17.87 -28.17
CA PRO A 912 -15.59 -18.80 -28.45
C PRO A 912 -16.57 -18.88 -27.27
N LYS A 913 -17.86 -18.97 -27.56
CA LYS A 913 -18.89 -19.14 -26.54
C LYS A 913 -19.01 -20.61 -26.16
N THR A 914 -18.93 -20.90 -24.87
CA THR A 914 -19.20 -22.22 -24.30
C THR A 914 -20.64 -22.33 -23.80
N ARG A 915 -21.19 -23.53 -23.81
CA ARG A 915 -22.47 -23.87 -23.16
C ARG A 915 -22.28 -23.93 -21.64
N THR A 916 -21.23 -24.59 -21.16
CA THR A 916 -20.83 -24.54 -19.75
C THR A 916 -20.23 -23.18 -19.43
N LYS A 917 -20.77 -22.53 -18.39
CA LYS A 917 -20.38 -21.18 -17.98
C LYS A 917 -19.04 -21.17 -17.24
N ILE A 918 -18.14 -20.30 -17.67
CA ILE A 918 -16.80 -20.18 -17.08
C ILE A 918 -16.79 -18.99 -16.13
N LEU A 919 -16.81 -19.29 -14.83
CA LEU A 919 -16.82 -18.31 -13.76
C LEU A 919 -15.41 -18.17 -13.15
N MET A 920 -15.23 -17.13 -12.34
CA MET A 920 -13.98 -16.86 -11.64
C MET A 920 -14.13 -17.01 -10.12
N ASN A 921 -13.06 -17.47 -9.46
CA ASN A 921 -12.89 -17.38 -8.01
C ASN A 921 -12.26 -16.03 -7.67
N VAL A 922 -12.97 -15.21 -6.88
CA VAL A 922 -12.50 -13.87 -6.52
C VAL A 922 -12.62 -13.69 -5.00
N GLY A 923 -11.50 -13.49 -4.31
CA GLY A 923 -11.49 -13.29 -2.86
C GLY A 923 -11.31 -11.82 -2.46
N ASN A 924 -10.43 -11.11 -3.17
CA ASN A 924 -10.04 -9.75 -2.82
C ASN A 924 -10.87 -8.71 -3.62
N PRO A 925 -11.65 -7.84 -2.96
CA PRO A 925 -12.35 -6.74 -3.62
C PRO A 925 -11.42 -5.77 -4.36
N GLU A 926 -10.20 -5.56 -3.88
CA GLU A 926 -9.23 -4.62 -4.47
C GLU A 926 -8.75 -5.07 -5.86
N GLU A 927 -8.74 -6.37 -6.14
CA GLU A 927 -8.35 -6.90 -7.46
C GLU A 927 -9.53 -7.01 -8.43
N ALA A 928 -10.78 -6.82 -7.96
CA ALA A 928 -11.98 -7.17 -8.71
C ALA A 928 -12.09 -6.40 -10.05
N PHE A 929 -11.81 -5.10 -10.06
CA PHE A 929 -11.88 -4.28 -11.28
C PHE A 929 -10.82 -4.67 -12.33
N LYS A 930 -9.61 -5.04 -11.87
CA LYS A 930 -8.56 -5.56 -12.75
C LYS A 930 -8.96 -6.91 -13.34
N LEU A 931 -9.50 -7.80 -12.52
CA LEU A 931 -9.92 -9.13 -12.93
C LEU A 931 -11.14 -9.10 -13.87
N ALA A 932 -12.01 -8.10 -13.75
CA ALA A 932 -13.14 -7.88 -14.65
C ALA A 932 -12.73 -7.62 -16.11
N SER A 933 -11.47 -7.25 -16.36
CA SER A 933 -10.94 -7.15 -17.73
C SER A 933 -10.78 -8.51 -18.42
N ILE A 934 -10.76 -9.62 -17.65
CA ILE A 934 -10.69 -10.98 -18.17
C ILE A 934 -12.11 -11.45 -18.52
N PRO A 935 -12.39 -11.80 -19.79
CA PRO A 935 -13.71 -12.26 -20.19
C PRO A 935 -14.11 -13.53 -19.44
N CYS A 936 -15.21 -13.45 -18.68
CA CYS A 936 -15.79 -14.57 -17.96
C CYS A 936 -17.31 -14.37 -17.80
N ASP A 937 -18.02 -15.44 -17.40
CA ASP A 937 -19.47 -15.43 -17.20
C ASP A 937 -19.89 -14.98 -15.77
N GLY A 938 -18.96 -14.43 -14.98
CA GLY A 938 -19.20 -13.95 -13.60
C GLY A 938 -18.31 -14.60 -12.55
N VAL A 939 -18.74 -14.55 -11.28
CA VAL A 939 -17.98 -15.06 -10.13
C VAL A 939 -18.73 -16.24 -9.51
N GLY A 940 -18.08 -17.42 -9.48
CA GLY A 940 -18.67 -18.63 -8.93
C GLY A 940 -18.36 -18.83 -7.45
N LEU A 941 -17.38 -18.10 -6.92
CA LEU A 941 -17.06 -18.08 -5.50
C LEU A 941 -16.44 -16.73 -5.10
N ALA A 942 -17.23 -15.90 -4.42
CA ALA A 942 -16.76 -14.77 -3.64
C ALA A 942 -16.74 -15.12 -2.15
N ARG A 943 -15.58 -14.98 -1.50
CA ARG A 943 -15.36 -15.41 -0.10
C ARG A 943 -15.48 -14.23 0.86
N LEU A 944 -16.44 -14.27 1.78
CA LEU A 944 -16.60 -13.22 2.80
C LEU A 944 -15.46 -13.19 3.83
N GLU A 945 -14.78 -14.32 4.04
CA GLU A 945 -13.74 -14.45 5.07
C GLU A 945 -12.58 -13.48 4.83
N PHE A 946 -12.24 -13.22 3.57
CA PHE A 946 -11.19 -12.27 3.21
C PHE A 946 -11.59 -10.83 3.62
N ILE A 947 -12.85 -10.45 3.40
CA ILE A 947 -13.37 -9.13 3.78
C ILE A 947 -13.37 -9.00 5.30
N ILE A 948 -13.85 -10.02 6.00
CA ILE A 948 -13.91 -10.03 7.46
C ILE A 948 -12.50 -9.98 8.07
N ALA A 949 -11.56 -10.81 7.60
CA ALA A 949 -10.20 -10.86 8.15
C ALA A 949 -9.41 -9.56 7.89
N ASN A 950 -9.51 -8.98 6.69
CA ASN A 950 -8.60 -7.90 6.29
C ASN A 950 -9.20 -6.51 6.48
N HIS A 951 -10.50 -6.33 6.23
CA HIS A 951 -11.15 -5.02 6.31
C HIS A 951 -11.91 -4.80 7.63
N ILE A 952 -12.41 -5.87 8.26
CA ILE A 952 -13.17 -5.77 9.52
C ILE A 952 -12.29 -6.06 10.73
N LYS A 953 -11.48 -7.14 10.69
CA LYS A 953 -10.51 -7.60 11.72
C LYS A 953 -11.11 -7.98 13.09
N ALA A 954 -12.34 -7.57 13.39
CA ALA A 954 -13.02 -7.78 14.65
C ALA A 954 -14.14 -8.83 14.54
N HIS A 955 -14.38 -9.54 15.64
CA HIS A 955 -15.45 -10.51 15.73
C HIS A 955 -16.82 -9.80 15.72
N PRO A 956 -17.83 -10.24 14.94
CA PRO A 956 -19.10 -9.52 14.82
C PRO A 956 -19.86 -9.38 16.15
N LEU A 957 -19.82 -10.41 17.01
CA LEU A 957 -20.41 -10.30 18.36
C LEU A 957 -19.64 -9.33 19.27
N ALA A 958 -18.33 -9.14 19.06
CA ALA A 958 -17.55 -8.16 19.82
C ALA A 958 -17.96 -6.73 19.43
N LEU A 959 -18.28 -6.49 18.15
CA LEU A 959 -18.83 -5.22 17.69
C LEU A 959 -20.23 -4.95 18.25
N MET A 960 -21.09 -5.97 18.28
CA MET A 960 -22.45 -5.84 18.82
C MET A 960 -22.49 -5.66 20.34
N LYS A 961 -21.62 -6.38 21.05
CA LYS A 961 -21.55 -6.42 22.51
C LYS A 961 -20.32 -5.69 23.02
N TYR A 962 -19.98 -4.58 22.37
CA TYR A 962 -18.78 -3.80 22.64
C TYR A 962 -18.64 -3.43 24.12
N ASP A 963 -19.73 -3.02 24.76
CA ASP A 963 -19.74 -2.63 26.18
C ASP A 963 -19.56 -3.81 27.15
N GLU A 964 -19.85 -5.04 26.71
CA GLU A 964 -19.72 -6.27 27.51
C GLU A 964 -18.31 -6.87 27.46
N LEU A 965 -17.45 -6.40 26.54
CA LEU A 965 -16.08 -6.89 26.41
C LEU A 965 -15.29 -6.67 27.70
N THR A 966 -14.46 -7.65 28.07
CA THR A 966 -13.69 -7.60 29.32
C THR A 966 -12.28 -7.05 29.14
N ASP A 967 -11.75 -7.13 27.92
CA ASP A 967 -10.42 -6.64 27.57
C ASP A 967 -10.48 -5.19 27.06
N GLU A 968 -9.94 -4.27 27.87
CA GLU A 968 -9.91 -2.84 27.56
C GLU A 968 -8.96 -2.48 26.40
N SER A 969 -7.92 -3.29 26.13
CA SER A 969 -7.05 -3.10 24.96
C SER A 969 -7.82 -3.37 23.68
N VAL A 970 -8.54 -4.50 23.66
CA VAL A 970 -9.38 -4.90 22.53
C VAL A 970 -10.50 -3.89 22.30
N LYS A 971 -11.13 -3.36 23.37
CA LYS A 971 -12.10 -2.27 23.24
C LYS A 971 -11.49 -1.05 22.56
N LYS A 972 -10.31 -0.61 23.01
CA LYS A 972 -9.63 0.55 22.41
C LYS A 972 -9.35 0.32 20.93
N GLU A 973 -8.81 -0.83 20.55
CA GLU A 973 -8.55 -1.18 19.15
C GLU A 973 -9.83 -1.23 18.31
N ILE A 974 -10.92 -1.80 18.83
CA ILE A 974 -12.23 -1.80 18.15
C ILE A 974 -12.75 -0.36 18.00
N ALA A 975 -12.61 0.50 19.02
CA ALA A 975 -13.04 1.88 18.95
C ALA A 975 -12.27 2.67 17.87
N GLU A 976 -10.97 2.43 17.74
CA GLU A 976 -10.12 3.01 16.70
C GLU A 976 -10.50 2.50 15.30
N LEU A 977 -10.75 1.19 15.14
CA LEU A 977 -11.17 0.60 13.87
C LEU A 977 -12.55 1.08 13.41
N THR A 978 -13.45 1.33 14.35
CA THR A 978 -14.84 1.72 14.11
C THR A 978 -15.07 3.22 14.30
N LEU A 979 -14.01 4.01 14.10
CA LEU A 979 -14.08 5.45 14.17
C LEU A 979 -15.08 5.99 13.14
N GLY A 980 -15.93 6.94 13.55
CA GLY A 980 -16.99 7.48 12.72
C GLY A 980 -18.28 6.66 12.70
N TYR A 981 -18.34 5.52 13.41
CA TYR A 981 -19.56 4.73 13.60
C TYR A 981 -20.07 4.88 15.03
N GLU A 982 -21.29 5.39 15.19
CA GLU A 982 -21.98 5.44 16.48
C GLU A 982 -22.29 4.02 16.99
N ASN A 983 -22.90 3.20 16.12
CA ASN A 983 -23.09 1.78 16.37
C ASN A 983 -21.99 0.97 15.68
N LYS A 984 -21.19 0.26 16.49
CA LYS A 984 -20.03 -0.48 15.99
C LYS A 984 -20.41 -1.65 15.08
N ALA A 985 -21.63 -2.17 15.18
CA ALA A 985 -22.12 -3.21 14.29
C ALA A 985 -22.36 -2.70 12.85
N ASP A 986 -22.66 -1.41 12.68
CA ASP A 986 -22.89 -0.83 11.35
C ASP A 986 -21.58 -0.79 10.54
N PHE A 987 -20.43 -0.68 11.19
CA PHE A 987 -19.12 -0.84 10.53
C PHE A 987 -18.98 -2.20 9.84
N PHE A 988 -19.44 -3.27 10.48
CA PHE A 988 -19.42 -4.61 9.89
C PHE A 988 -20.31 -4.66 8.64
N VAL A 989 -21.53 -4.15 8.75
CA VAL A 989 -22.51 -4.12 7.64
C VAL A 989 -21.96 -3.32 6.46
N ASP A 990 -21.41 -2.14 6.72
CA ASP A 990 -20.84 -1.24 5.71
C ASP A 990 -19.64 -1.88 5.00
N LYS A 991 -18.71 -2.48 5.74
CA LYS A 991 -17.51 -3.08 5.13
C LYS A 991 -17.80 -4.35 4.35
N VAL A 992 -18.72 -5.19 4.82
CA VAL A 992 -19.21 -6.34 4.02
C VAL A 992 -19.92 -5.84 2.76
N ALA A 993 -20.80 -4.84 2.88
CA ALA A 993 -21.53 -4.30 1.74
C ALA A 993 -20.59 -3.65 0.70
N GLN A 994 -19.58 -2.92 1.14
CA GLN A 994 -18.54 -2.32 0.28
C GLN A 994 -17.73 -3.41 -0.45
N GLY A 995 -17.22 -4.41 0.27
CA GLY A 995 -16.42 -5.49 -0.32
C GLY A 995 -17.22 -6.34 -1.32
N VAL A 996 -18.42 -6.78 -0.92
CA VAL A 996 -19.30 -7.57 -1.80
C VAL A 996 -19.82 -6.72 -2.96
N GLY A 997 -20.22 -5.48 -2.70
CA GLY A 997 -20.69 -4.54 -3.72
C GLY A 997 -19.63 -4.27 -4.77
N THR A 998 -18.37 -4.10 -4.37
CA THR A 998 -17.23 -3.90 -5.29
C THR A 998 -17.05 -5.10 -6.22
N ILE A 999 -17.05 -6.32 -5.68
CA ILE A 999 -16.95 -7.55 -6.51
C ILE A 999 -18.18 -7.66 -7.43
N ALA A 1000 -19.38 -7.44 -6.90
CA ALA A 1000 -20.62 -7.53 -7.67
C ALA A 1000 -20.71 -6.52 -8.81
N ALA A 1001 -20.25 -5.29 -8.57
CA ALA A 1001 -20.16 -4.23 -9.56
C ALA A 1001 -19.14 -4.52 -10.65
N ALA A 1002 -17.97 -5.06 -10.30
CA ALA A 1002 -16.91 -5.39 -11.25
C ALA A 1002 -17.37 -6.37 -12.34
N PHE A 1003 -18.23 -7.34 -11.99
CA PHE A 1003 -18.74 -8.34 -12.93
C PHE A 1003 -20.19 -8.09 -13.37
N TYR A 1004 -20.79 -6.96 -13.04
CA TYR A 1004 -22.18 -6.68 -13.36
C TYR A 1004 -22.43 -6.67 -14.89
N PRO A 1005 -23.54 -7.25 -15.39
CA PRO A 1005 -24.66 -7.88 -14.68
C PRO A 1005 -24.49 -9.40 -14.45
N ASN A 1006 -23.30 -9.97 -14.68
CA ASN A 1006 -23.06 -11.40 -14.52
C ASN A 1006 -23.22 -11.83 -13.05
N PRO A 1007 -23.67 -13.08 -12.79
CA PRO A 1007 -23.90 -13.57 -11.44
C PRO A 1007 -22.62 -13.57 -10.59
N VAL A 1008 -22.75 -13.15 -9.34
CA VAL A 1008 -21.70 -13.21 -8.32
C VAL A 1008 -22.19 -14.03 -7.15
N VAL A 1009 -21.71 -15.27 -7.04
CA VAL A 1009 -22.08 -16.19 -5.97
C VAL A 1009 -21.21 -15.89 -4.75
N VAL A 1010 -21.82 -15.34 -3.70
CA VAL A 1010 -21.15 -14.96 -2.45
C VAL A 1010 -21.36 -16.06 -1.42
N ARG A 1011 -20.28 -16.70 -1.00
CA ARG A 1011 -20.33 -17.66 0.10
C ARG A 1011 -20.43 -16.90 1.42
N MET A 1012 -21.47 -17.20 2.20
CA MET A 1012 -21.60 -16.70 3.57
C MET A 1012 -20.39 -17.15 4.41
N SER A 1013 -20.14 -16.51 5.55
CA SER A 1013 -18.94 -16.77 6.34
C SER A 1013 -18.78 -18.25 6.75
N ASP A 1014 -17.70 -18.90 6.34
CA ASP A 1014 -17.38 -20.29 6.67
C ASP A 1014 -16.14 -20.41 7.57
N PHE A 1015 -15.88 -19.41 8.41
CA PHE A 1015 -14.82 -19.51 9.40
C PHE A 1015 -15.08 -20.63 10.40
N LYS A 1016 -14.00 -21.31 10.79
CA LYS A 1016 -13.96 -22.24 11.91
C LYS A 1016 -13.89 -21.45 13.22
N SER A 1017 -14.28 -22.06 14.32
CA SER A 1017 -14.30 -21.42 15.64
C SER A 1017 -12.91 -20.89 16.07
N ASN A 1018 -11.83 -21.59 15.72
CA ASN A 1018 -10.46 -21.14 15.99
C ASN A 1018 -10.02 -19.94 15.14
N GLU A 1019 -10.56 -19.81 13.92
CA GLU A 1019 -10.29 -18.65 13.05
C GLU A 1019 -11.03 -17.41 13.56
N TYR A 1020 -12.31 -17.56 13.94
CA TYR A 1020 -13.05 -16.49 14.61
C TYR A 1020 -12.42 -16.07 15.94
N ALA A 1021 -11.87 -17.02 16.71
CA ALA A 1021 -11.22 -16.73 17.99
C ALA A 1021 -10.00 -15.81 17.84
N ASN A 1022 -9.36 -15.81 16.67
CA ASN A 1022 -8.19 -14.98 16.36
C ASN A 1022 -8.57 -13.55 15.92
N LEU A 1023 -9.85 -13.26 15.64
CA LEU A 1023 -10.30 -11.89 15.39
C LEU A 1023 -10.33 -11.10 16.72
N LEU A 1024 -10.25 -9.77 16.63
CA LEU A 1024 -10.33 -8.91 17.80
C LEU A 1024 -11.64 -9.15 18.58
N GLY A 1025 -11.50 -9.50 19.86
CA GLY A 1025 -12.61 -9.84 20.75
C GLY A 1025 -13.25 -11.21 20.49
N GLY A 1026 -12.70 -12.04 19.60
CA GLY A 1026 -13.28 -13.35 19.24
C GLY A 1026 -13.16 -14.42 20.32
N ALA A 1027 -12.04 -14.43 21.06
CA ALA A 1027 -11.77 -15.46 22.07
C ALA A 1027 -12.85 -15.58 23.17
N ASP A 1028 -13.58 -14.50 23.47
CA ASP A 1028 -14.65 -14.48 24.48
C ASP A 1028 -15.93 -15.20 24.00
N PHE A 1029 -16.13 -15.32 22.69
CA PHE A 1029 -17.35 -15.87 22.09
C PHE A 1029 -17.16 -17.27 21.52
N GLU A 1030 -15.91 -17.69 21.28
CA GLU A 1030 -15.61 -18.91 20.53
C GLU A 1030 -15.24 -20.10 21.43
N PRO A 1031 -15.90 -21.26 21.28
CA PRO A 1031 -15.55 -22.47 22.01
C PRO A 1031 -14.25 -23.08 21.46
N LYS A 1032 -13.47 -23.72 22.35
CA LYS A 1032 -12.36 -24.58 21.93
C LYS A 1032 -12.89 -25.91 21.43
N GLU A 1033 -12.53 -26.28 20.20
CA GLU A 1033 -12.94 -27.52 19.56
C GLU A 1033 -11.72 -28.38 19.22
N GLU A 1034 -11.82 -29.69 19.46
CA GLU A 1034 -10.76 -30.65 19.10
C GLU A 1034 -10.57 -30.77 17.58
N ASN A 1035 -11.65 -30.66 16.80
CA ASN A 1035 -11.63 -30.78 15.35
C ASN A 1035 -12.41 -29.63 14.69
N PRO A 1036 -11.81 -28.43 14.57
CA PRO A 1036 -12.50 -27.25 14.03
C PRO A 1036 -13.02 -27.46 12.60
N MET A 1037 -12.38 -28.34 11.80
CA MET A 1037 -12.80 -28.66 10.42
C MET A 1037 -14.24 -29.14 10.32
N ILE A 1038 -14.72 -29.92 11.30
CA ILE A 1038 -16.08 -30.48 11.35
C ILE A 1038 -16.94 -29.89 12.48
N GLY A 1039 -16.44 -28.83 13.12
CA GLY A 1039 -17.01 -28.19 14.31
C GLY A 1039 -18.10 -27.16 14.04
N TRP A 1040 -18.26 -26.19 14.93
CA TRP A 1040 -19.31 -25.17 14.91
C TRP A 1040 -19.07 -24.07 13.86
N ARG A 1041 -19.35 -24.40 12.59
CA ARG A 1041 -19.18 -23.54 11.41
C ARG A 1041 -20.33 -23.66 10.41
N GLY A 1042 -20.33 -22.79 9.40
CA GLY A 1042 -21.33 -22.73 8.33
C GLY A 1042 -22.77 -22.70 8.84
N ALA A 1043 -23.69 -23.39 8.15
CA ALA A 1043 -25.12 -23.38 8.46
C ALA A 1043 -25.48 -23.57 9.95
N SER A 1044 -24.78 -24.47 10.64
CA SER A 1044 -25.05 -24.79 12.05
C SER A 1044 -24.84 -23.62 13.01
N ARG A 1045 -23.97 -22.67 12.62
CA ARG A 1045 -23.69 -21.46 13.37
C ARG A 1045 -24.77 -20.39 13.13
N TYR A 1046 -25.26 -20.26 11.89
CA TYR A 1046 -26.13 -19.17 11.50
C TYR A 1046 -27.48 -19.12 12.22
N TYR A 1047 -28.07 -20.28 12.56
CA TYR A 1047 -29.36 -20.32 13.26
C TYR A 1047 -29.22 -20.50 14.78
N ASP A 1048 -27.99 -20.68 15.30
CA ASP A 1048 -27.75 -20.91 16.72
C ASP A 1048 -28.04 -19.64 17.53
N GLU A 1049 -28.63 -19.79 18.71
CA GLU A 1049 -29.00 -18.63 19.55
C GLU A 1049 -27.81 -17.78 19.96
N LYS A 1050 -26.61 -18.36 20.04
CA LYS A 1050 -25.39 -17.64 20.38
C LYS A 1050 -24.86 -16.74 19.26
N TYR A 1051 -25.22 -17.00 18.00
CA TYR A 1051 -24.60 -16.34 16.84
C TYR A 1051 -25.61 -15.77 15.82
N ARG A 1052 -26.89 -16.16 15.86
CA ARG A 1052 -27.89 -15.75 14.85
C ARG A 1052 -27.99 -14.23 14.63
N GLU A 1053 -27.69 -13.42 15.65
CA GLU A 1053 -27.67 -11.96 15.53
C GLU A 1053 -26.49 -11.46 14.69
N ALA A 1054 -25.31 -12.06 14.84
CA ALA A 1054 -24.14 -11.78 14.01
C ALA A 1054 -24.38 -12.20 12.55
N TYR A 1055 -25.02 -13.36 12.31
CA TYR A 1055 -25.46 -13.75 10.96
C TYR A 1055 -26.44 -12.73 10.35
N GLY A 1056 -27.26 -12.10 11.18
CA GLY A 1056 -28.12 -10.99 10.77
C GLY A 1056 -27.36 -9.79 10.20
N LEU A 1057 -26.12 -9.52 10.65
CA LEU A 1057 -25.29 -8.45 10.08
C LEU A 1057 -24.87 -8.77 8.64
N GLU A 1058 -24.47 -10.01 8.35
CA GLU A 1058 -24.17 -10.45 6.98
C GLU A 1058 -25.41 -10.34 6.08
N CYS A 1059 -26.58 -10.75 6.58
CA CYS A 1059 -27.84 -10.62 5.84
C CYS A 1059 -28.18 -9.16 5.54
N LYS A 1060 -28.05 -8.26 6.52
CA LYS A 1060 -28.26 -6.81 6.32
C LYS A 1060 -27.31 -6.23 5.28
N ALA A 1061 -26.05 -6.64 5.28
CA ALA A 1061 -25.06 -6.20 4.30
C ALA A 1061 -25.45 -6.63 2.88
N LEU A 1062 -25.81 -7.90 2.68
CA LEU A 1062 -26.26 -8.39 1.37
C LEU A 1062 -27.58 -7.74 0.92
N LYS A 1063 -28.50 -7.48 1.85
CA LYS A 1063 -29.73 -6.73 1.57
C LYS A 1063 -29.40 -5.33 1.06
N ARG A 1064 -28.48 -4.61 1.72
CA ARG A 1064 -28.02 -3.28 1.28
C ARG A 1064 -27.39 -3.32 -0.12
N VAL A 1065 -26.56 -4.32 -0.41
CA VAL A 1065 -25.97 -4.48 -1.75
C VAL A 1065 -27.05 -4.68 -2.82
N ARG A 1066 -28.06 -5.50 -2.56
CA ARG A 1066 -29.12 -5.77 -3.54
C ARG A 1066 -30.13 -4.63 -3.68
N ASP A 1067 -30.60 -4.09 -2.56
CA ASP A 1067 -31.75 -3.17 -2.54
C ASP A 1067 -31.33 -1.70 -2.61
N ASP A 1068 -30.22 -1.31 -1.94
CA ASP A 1068 -29.77 0.08 -1.91
C ASP A 1068 -28.78 0.38 -3.04
N MET A 1069 -27.87 -0.57 -3.36
CA MET A 1069 -26.90 -0.43 -4.46
C MET A 1069 -27.42 -0.95 -5.81
N GLY A 1070 -28.54 -1.69 -5.83
CA GLY A 1070 -29.14 -2.25 -7.05
C GLY A 1070 -28.43 -3.47 -7.63
N LEU A 1071 -27.47 -4.06 -6.90
CA LEU A 1071 -26.63 -5.17 -7.38
C LEU A 1071 -27.32 -6.53 -7.17
N THR A 1072 -28.42 -6.74 -7.91
CA THR A 1072 -29.27 -7.94 -7.82
C THR A 1072 -28.61 -9.23 -8.35
N ASN A 1073 -27.45 -9.11 -9.00
CA ASN A 1073 -26.61 -10.22 -9.47
C ASN A 1073 -25.90 -10.99 -8.33
N VAL A 1074 -25.97 -10.51 -7.09
CA VAL A 1074 -25.39 -11.17 -5.90
C VAL A 1074 -26.23 -12.35 -5.43
N ILE A 1075 -25.69 -13.56 -5.43
CA ILE A 1075 -26.37 -14.79 -5.01
C ILE A 1075 -25.72 -15.32 -3.73
N PRO A 1076 -26.37 -15.27 -2.55
CA PRO A 1076 -25.83 -15.89 -1.34
C PRO A 1076 -25.77 -17.42 -1.48
N MET A 1077 -24.69 -17.98 -0.97
CA MET A 1077 -24.44 -19.42 -0.89
C MET A 1077 -24.16 -19.84 0.54
N ILE A 1078 -24.94 -20.80 1.04
CA ILE A 1078 -24.81 -21.33 2.40
C ILE A 1078 -23.78 -22.47 2.44
N PRO A 1079 -22.65 -22.30 3.15
CA PRO A 1079 -21.65 -23.35 3.35
C PRO A 1079 -22.02 -24.29 4.49
N PHE A 1080 -21.40 -25.46 4.48
CA PHE A 1080 -21.38 -26.49 5.52
C PHE A 1080 -22.77 -26.88 6.06
N CYS A 1081 -23.77 -26.90 5.18
CA CYS A 1081 -25.14 -27.26 5.53
C CYS A 1081 -25.28 -28.77 5.63
N ARG A 1082 -25.42 -29.31 6.85
CA ARG A 1082 -25.34 -30.76 7.09
C ARG A 1082 -26.61 -31.50 6.77
N THR A 1083 -27.76 -30.87 7.04
CA THR A 1083 -29.08 -31.48 6.77
C THR A 1083 -30.05 -30.51 6.07
N PRO A 1084 -31.06 -31.02 5.33
CA PRO A 1084 -32.14 -30.18 4.80
C PRO A 1084 -32.90 -29.40 5.89
N TYR A 1085 -32.94 -29.92 7.12
CA TYR A 1085 -33.54 -29.21 8.24
C TYR A 1085 -32.73 -27.97 8.64
N GLU A 1086 -31.40 -28.06 8.69
CA GLU A 1086 -30.53 -26.89 8.90
C GLU A 1086 -30.77 -25.83 7.82
N GLY A 1087 -30.81 -26.25 6.54
CA GLY A 1087 -31.05 -25.34 5.42
C GLY A 1087 -32.35 -24.54 5.57
N ARG A 1088 -33.45 -25.19 5.99
CA ARG A 1088 -34.72 -24.49 6.28
C ARG A 1088 -34.60 -23.49 7.43
N ARG A 1089 -33.84 -23.81 8.48
CA ARG A 1089 -33.64 -22.90 9.61
C ARG A 1089 -32.79 -21.69 9.22
N VAL A 1090 -31.74 -21.88 8.43
CA VAL A 1090 -30.90 -20.78 7.93
C VAL A 1090 -31.73 -19.85 7.05
N LEU A 1091 -32.51 -20.37 6.10
CA LEU A 1091 -33.36 -19.53 5.26
C LEU A 1091 -34.45 -18.80 6.05
N ALA A 1092 -35.03 -19.44 7.07
CA ALA A 1092 -35.98 -18.78 7.96
C ALA A 1092 -35.33 -17.64 8.76
N GLU A 1093 -34.08 -17.77 9.18
CA GLU A 1093 -33.33 -16.69 9.84
C GLU A 1093 -32.98 -15.58 8.84
N MET A 1094 -32.53 -15.92 7.64
CA MET A 1094 -32.27 -14.98 6.54
C MET A 1094 -33.51 -14.15 6.19
N GLU A 1095 -34.70 -14.77 6.14
CA GLU A 1095 -35.97 -14.09 5.88
C GLU A 1095 -36.32 -13.07 6.97
N LYS A 1096 -36.03 -13.36 8.25
CA LYS A 1096 -36.26 -12.39 9.35
C LYS A 1096 -35.44 -11.11 9.19
N HIS A 1097 -34.28 -11.19 8.55
CA HIS A 1097 -33.41 -10.04 8.28
C HIS A 1097 -33.69 -9.40 6.90
N GLY A 1098 -34.81 -9.75 6.27
CA GLY A 1098 -35.31 -9.09 5.06
C GLY A 1098 -34.77 -9.64 3.73
N LEU A 1099 -34.15 -10.82 3.74
CA LEU A 1099 -33.71 -11.53 2.54
C LEU A 1099 -34.58 -12.77 2.31
N LYS A 1100 -35.64 -12.63 1.50
CA LYS A 1100 -36.55 -13.73 1.19
C LYS A 1100 -36.32 -14.27 -0.22
N ARG A 1101 -36.10 -15.58 -0.34
CA ARG A 1101 -35.96 -16.26 -1.63
C ARG A 1101 -37.17 -15.96 -2.54
N GLY A 1102 -36.89 -15.52 -3.76
CA GLY A 1102 -37.89 -15.14 -4.77
C GLY A 1102 -38.30 -13.66 -4.75
N GLU A 1103 -38.11 -12.93 -3.64
CA GLU A 1103 -38.32 -11.48 -3.61
C GLU A 1103 -37.10 -10.75 -4.20
N ASN A 1104 -37.34 -9.67 -4.95
CA ASN A 1104 -36.29 -8.95 -5.71
C ASN A 1104 -35.38 -9.89 -6.54
N GLY A 1105 -35.91 -11.03 -7.02
CA GLY A 1105 -35.15 -12.03 -7.76
C GLY A 1105 -34.06 -12.75 -6.96
N LEU A 1106 -34.12 -12.75 -5.61
CA LEU A 1106 -33.13 -13.40 -4.76
C LEU A 1106 -33.12 -14.91 -4.98
N GLN A 1107 -31.98 -15.43 -5.41
CA GLN A 1107 -31.66 -16.86 -5.43
C GLN A 1107 -30.79 -17.18 -4.22
N VAL A 1108 -30.92 -18.38 -3.66
CA VAL A 1108 -30.02 -18.86 -2.60
C VAL A 1108 -29.47 -20.24 -2.96
N TYR A 1109 -28.15 -20.37 -2.96
CA TYR A 1109 -27.46 -21.62 -3.26
C TYR A 1109 -26.97 -22.31 -1.98
N VAL A 1110 -26.64 -23.58 -2.10
CA VAL A 1110 -25.95 -24.35 -1.06
C VAL A 1110 -24.65 -24.90 -1.59
N MET A 1111 -23.61 -24.86 -0.78
CA MET A 1111 -22.35 -25.51 -1.11
C MET A 1111 -22.50 -27.02 -0.88
N CYS A 1112 -22.30 -27.82 -1.93
CA CYS A 1112 -22.36 -29.27 -1.90
C CYS A 1112 -20.96 -29.80 -1.59
N GLU A 1113 -20.66 -29.92 -0.31
CA GLU A 1113 -19.32 -30.21 0.18
C GLU A 1113 -19.27 -31.31 1.25
N ILE A 1114 -20.44 -31.80 1.67
CA ILE A 1114 -20.60 -32.89 2.62
C ILE A 1114 -21.26 -34.06 1.90
N PRO A 1115 -20.87 -35.33 2.15
CA PRO A 1115 -21.52 -36.49 1.54
C PRO A 1115 -23.04 -36.53 1.72
N SER A 1116 -23.58 -35.98 2.82
CA SER A 1116 -25.04 -35.86 3.02
C SER A 1116 -25.70 -34.94 1.99
N ASN A 1117 -25.02 -33.89 1.49
CA ASN A 1117 -25.53 -33.02 0.43
C ASN A 1117 -25.73 -33.81 -0.86
N VAL A 1118 -24.80 -34.70 -1.18
CA VAL A 1118 -24.83 -35.55 -2.39
C VAL A 1118 -25.92 -36.63 -2.27
N ILE A 1119 -25.98 -37.32 -1.13
CA ILE A 1119 -26.94 -38.40 -0.90
C ILE A 1119 -28.37 -37.85 -0.90
N LEU A 1120 -28.61 -36.71 -0.26
CA LEU A 1120 -29.93 -36.09 -0.09
C LEU A 1120 -30.18 -34.91 -1.06
N ALA A 1121 -29.48 -34.84 -2.19
CA ALA A 1121 -29.55 -33.71 -3.12
C ALA A 1121 -30.97 -33.38 -3.60
N ASP A 1122 -31.86 -34.38 -3.74
CA ASP A 1122 -33.27 -34.18 -4.10
C ASP A 1122 -34.01 -33.31 -3.06
N GLN A 1123 -33.79 -33.58 -1.76
CA GLN A 1123 -34.41 -32.79 -0.68
C GLN A 1123 -33.81 -31.38 -0.57
N TYR A 1124 -32.50 -31.25 -0.78
CA TYR A 1124 -31.87 -29.93 -0.84
C TYR A 1124 -32.38 -29.10 -2.02
N SER A 1125 -32.74 -29.74 -3.14
CA SER A 1125 -33.28 -29.09 -4.33
C SER A 1125 -34.66 -28.45 -4.10
N GLU A 1126 -35.40 -28.85 -3.07
CA GLU A 1126 -36.66 -28.18 -2.68
C GLU A 1126 -36.38 -26.84 -1.96
N ILE A 1127 -35.22 -26.76 -1.28
CA ILE A 1127 -34.86 -25.68 -0.34
C ILE A 1127 -33.98 -24.61 -1.01
N PHE A 1128 -33.09 -25.01 -1.93
CA PHE A 1128 -32.13 -24.11 -2.58
C PHE A 1128 -32.36 -24.03 -4.09
N ASP A 1129 -31.96 -22.92 -4.71
CA ASP A 1129 -32.14 -22.67 -6.15
C ASP A 1129 -31.00 -23.26 -7.00
N GLY A 1130 -29.89 -23.61 -6.36
CA GLY A 1130 -28.72 -24.18 -7.00
C GLY A 1130 -27.70 -24.72 -6.02
N PHE A 1131 -26.72 -25.43 -6.57
CA PHE A 1131 -25.62 -26.08 -5.86
C PHE A 1131 -24.29 -25.56 -6.38
N SER A 1132 -23.30 -25.44 -5.50
CA SER A 1132 -21.89 -25.33 -5.89
C SER A 1132 -21.09 -26.40 -5.20
N ILE A 1133 -20.47 -27.30 -5.95
CA ILE A 1133 -19.67 -28.40 -5.40
C ILE A 1133 -18.39 -27.83 -4.81
N GLY A 1134 -18.16 -28.05 -3.52
CA GLY A 1134 -16.89 -27.77 -2.84
C GLY A 1134 -16.00 -29.01 -2.89
N SER A 1135 -15.18 -29.15 -3.93
CA SER A 1135 -14.39 -30.38 -4.15
C SER A 1135 -13.42 -30.69 -3.01
N ASN A 1136 -12.88 -29.65 -2.37
CA ASN A 1136 -11.95 -29.78 -1.25
C ASN A 1136 -12.57 -30.53 -0.07
N ASP A 1137 -13.56 -29.93 0.59
CA ASP A 1137 -14.21 -30.52 1.77
C ASP A 1137 -14.95 -31.81 1.41
N LEU A 1138 -15.52 -31.92 0.20
CA LEU A 1138 -16.13 -33.16 -0.26
C LEU A 1138 -15.11 -34.30 -0.34
N THR A 1139 -13.91 -34.03 -0.85
CA THR A 1139 -12.81 -35.00 -0.89
C THR A 1139 -12.38 -35.39 0.52
N GLN A 1140 -12.18 -34.41 1.39
CA GLN A 1140 -11.77 -34.65 2.78
C GLN A 1140 -12.76 -35.55 3.53
N LEU A 1141 -14.05 -35.26 3.42
CA LEU A 1141 -15.10 -35.99 4.14
C LEU A 1141 -15.44 -37.34 3.49
N THR A 1142 -15.30 -37.46 2.17
CA THR A 1142 -15.50 -38.74 1.47
C THR A 1142 -14.37 -39.73 1.77
N LEU A 1143 -13.13 -39.24 1.85
CA LEU A 1143 -11.96 -40.07 2.12
C LEU A 1143 -11.62 -40.17 3.61
N GLY A 1144 -12.24 -39.36 4.46
CA GLY A 1144 -12.03 -39.35 5.91
C GLY A 1144 -10.66 -38.82 6.32
N LEU A 1145 -10.20 -37.73 5.70
CA LEU A 1145 -8.86 -37.19 5.93
C LEU A 1145 -8.83 -35.67 6.18
N ASP A 1146 -7.85 -35.25 6.98
CA ASP A 1146 -7.48 -33.85 7.14
C ASP A 1146 -6.29 -33.53 6.22
N ARG A 1147 -6.49 -32.66 5.23
CA ARG A 1147 -5.45 -32.28 4.27
C ARG A 1147 -4.35 -31.43 4.91
N ASP A 1148 -4.62 -30.78 6.03
CA ASP A 1148 -3.62 -29.99 6.77
C ASP A 1148 -2.70 -30.91 7.60
N SER A 1149 -3.12 -32.17 7.79
CA SER A 1149 -2.30 -33.20 8.43
C SER A 1149 -1.27 -33.77 7.47
N SER A 1150 0.00 -33.37 7.67
CA SER A 1150 1.15 -33.86 6.86
C SER A 1150 1.29 -35.38 6.82
N LEU A 1151 0.70 -36.11 7.77
CA LEU A 1151 0.74 -37.58 7.82
C LEU A 1151 -0.13 -38.25 6.76
N VAL A 1152 -1.23 -37.62 6.35
CA VAL A 1152 -2.24 -38.21 5.44
C VAL A 1152 -2.54 -37.34 4.21
N ALA A 1153 -2.01 -36.12 4.14
CA ALA A 1153 -2.22 -35.18 3.03
C ALA A 1153 -1.87 -35.76 1.64
N HIS A 1154 -0.91 -36.69 1.56
CA HIS A 1154 -0.52 -37.36 0.31
C HIS A 1154 -1.63 -38.26 -0.29
N ILE A 1155 -2.69 -38.57 0.46
CA ILE A 1155 -3.86 -39.35 0.01
C ILE A 1155 -4.92 -38.44 -0.64
N PHE A 1156 -4.86 -37.12 -0.40
CA PHE A 1156 -5.81 -36.17 -0.96
C PHE A 1156 -5.68 -36.11 -2.50
N ASP A 1157 -6.71 -36.59 -3.19
CA ASP A 1157 -6.84 -36.46 -4.65
C ASP A 1157 -8.33 -36.33 -5.01
N GLU A 1158 -8.69 -35.17 -5.57
CA GLU A 1158 -10.06 -34.86 -5.99
C GLU A 1158 -10.52 -35.72 -7.18
N ARG A 1159 -9.58 -36.37 -7.88
CA ARG A 1159 -9.85 -37.30 -9.00
C ARG A 1159 -10.08 -38.73 -8.53
N ASN A 1160 -10.00 -38.99 -7.21
CA ASN A 1160 -10.30 -40.31 -6.65
C ASN A 1160 -11.69 -40.78 -7.10
N ASP A 1161 -11.82 -42.07 -7.45
CA ASP A 1161 -13.07 -42.61 -7.98
C ASP A 1161 -14.25 -42.42 -7.03
N ALA A 1162 -14.04 -42.51 -5.70
CA ALA A 1162 -15.10 -42.27 -4.72
C ALA A 1162 -15.61 -40.81 -4.79
N VAL A 1163 -14.71 -39.84 -4.99
CA VAL A 1163 -15.06 -38.42 -5.14
C VAL A 1163 -15.76 -38.18 -6.48
N LYS A 1164 -15.24 -38.75 -7.57
CA LYS A 1164 -15.87 -38.66 -8.90
C LYS A 1164 -17.28 -39.25 -8.92
N ASP A 1165 -17.51 -40.34 -8.19
CA ASP A 1165 -18.84 -40.94 -8.04
C ASP A 1165 -19.80 -40.03 -7.26
N MET A 1166 -19.32 -39.37 -6.20
CA MET A 1166 -20.09 -38.36 -5.47
C MET A 1166 -20.46 -37.17 -6.36
N VAL A 1167 -19.49 -36.65 -7.12
CA VAL A 1167 -19.68 -35.54 -8.08
C VAL A 1167 -20.70 -35.92 -9.16
N ARG A 1168 -20.58 -37.12 -9.74
CA ARG A 1168 -21.55 -37.61 -10.73
C ARG A 1168 -22.96 -37.66 -10.17
N MET A 1169 -23.11 -38.26 -8.97
CA MET A 1169 -24.41 -38.42 -8.33
C MET A 1169 -25.10 -37.08 -8.07
N VAL A 1170 -24.38 -36.06 -7.59
CA VAL A 1170 -25.00 -34.76 -7.32
C VAL A 1170 -25.37 -34.02 -8.60
N ILE A 1171 -24.54 -34.07 -9.66
CA ILE A 1171 -24.85 -33.45 -10.96
C ILE A 1171 -26.12 -34.05 -11.55
N GLU A 1172 -26.22 -35.38 -11.60
CA GLU A 1172 -27.41 -36.06 -12.13
C GLU A 1172 -28.68 -35.71 -11.34
N LYS A 1173 -28.61 -35.67 -10.01
CA LYS A 1173 -29.76 -35.32 -9.16
C LYS A 1173 -30.15 -33.84 -9.29
N ALA A 1174 -29.18 -32.93 -9.28
CA ALA A 1174 -29.47 -31.50 -9.44
C ALA A 1174 -30.14 -31.21 -10.79
N LYS A 1175 -29.63 -31.80 -11.88
CA LYS A 1175 -30.20 -31.68 -13.22
C LYS A 1175 -31.60 -32.27 -13.32
N ARG A 1176 -31.83 -33.44 -12.73
CA ARG A 1176 -33.17 -34.06 -12.68
C ARG A 1176 -34.21 -33.16 -12.00
N ASN A 1177 -33.79 -32.39 -10.99
CA ASN A 1177 -34.64 -31.45 -10.26
C ASN A 1177 -34.63 -30.02 -10.87
N ASN A 1178 -34.08 -29.83 -12.07
CA ASN A 1178 -33.95 -28.53 -12.74
C ASN A 1178 -33.27 -27.46 -11.87
N ARG A 1179 -32.25 -27.85 -11.10
CA ARG A 1179 -31.43 -26.93 -10.29
C ARG A 1179 -30.11 -26.67 -10.97
N LYS A 1180 -29.64 -25.42 -10.86
CA LYS A 1180 -28.31 -25.03 -11.33
C LYS A 1180 -27.26 -25.76 -10.50
N ILE A 1181 -26.22 -26.27 -11.15
CA ILE A 1181 -25.08 -26.86 -10.45
C ILE A 1181 -23.76 -26.40 -11.06
N GLY A 1182 -22.93 -25.82 -10.20
CA GLY A 1182 -21.54 -25.48 -10.49
C GLY A 1182 -20.55 -26.21 -9.59
N ILE A 1183 -19.27 -25.95 -9.81
CA ILE A 1183 -18.19 -26.38 -8.93
C ILE A 1183 -17.31 -25.18 -8.58
N CYS A 1184 -16.88 -25.11 -7.32
CA CYS A 1184 -15.91 -24.16 -6.82
C CYS A 1184 -14.75 -24.93 -6.17
N GLY A 1185 -13.56 -24.83 -6.76
CA GLY A 1185 -12.39 -25.61 -6.34
C GLY A 1185 -11.25 -25.45 -7.35
N GLN A 1186 -10.03 -25.80 -6.93
CA GLN A 1186 -8.87 -25.74 -7.83
C GLN A 1186 -8.83 -26.93 -8.80
N ALA A 1187 -9.50 -28.05 -8.49
CA ALA A 1187 -9.56 -29.23 -9.35
C ALA A 1187 -9.77 -28.96 -10.86
N PRO A 1188 -10.79 -28.22 -11.32
CA PRO A 1188 -10.96 -27.94 -12.74
C PRO A 1188 -9.91 -26.98 -13.32
N SER A 1189 -9.22 -26.21 -12.48
CA SER A 1189 -8.09 -25.35 -12.89
C SER A 1189 -6.80 -26.17 -13.04
N ASP A 1190 -6.55 -27.07 -12.09
CA ASP A 1190 -5.31 -27.87 -11.98
C ASP A 1190 -5.33 -29.11 -12.89
N TYR A 1191 -6.51 -29.71 -13.08
CA TYR A 1191 -6.70 -30.96 -13.80
C TYR A 1191 -7.65 -30.76 -15.00
N PRO A 1192 -7.14 -30.47 -16.21
CA PRO A 1192 -7.96 -30.33 -17.41
C PRO A 1192 -8.85 -31.55 -17.68
N GLU A 1193 -8.37 -32.76 -17.37
CA GLU A 1193 -9.16 -33.98 -17.50
C GLU A 1193 -10.40 -33.99 -16.58
N PHE A 1194 -10.31 -33.36 -15.41
CA PHE A 1194 -11.43 -33.23 -14.49
C PHE A 1194 -12.43 -32.20 -14.99
N ALA A 1195 -11.97 -31.08 -15.55
CA ALA A 1195 -12.85 -30.10 -16.22
C ALA A 1195 -13.65 -30.74 -17.37
N ARG A 1196 -12.99 -31.56 -18.20
CA ARG A 1196 -13.66 -32.31 -19.27
C ARG A 1196 -14.71 -33.29 -18.74
N PHE A 1197 -14.37 -34.04 -17.68
CA PHE A 1197 -15.30 -34.94 -17.01
C PHE A 1197 -16.56 -34.21 -16.52
N LEU A 1198 -16.43 -33.02 -15.95
CA LEU A 1198 -17.58 -32.23 -15.50
C LEU A 1198 -18.47 -31.76 -16.67
N VAL A 1199 -17.86 -31.35 -17.78
CA VAL A 1199 -18.58 -30.95 -19.01
C VAL A 1199 -19.33 -32.12 -19.63
N GLU A 1200 -18.71 -33.31 -19.66
CA GLU A 1200 -19.36 -34.55 -20.14
C GLU A 1200 -20.58 -34.93 -19.30
N LEU A 1201 -20.54 -34.70 -17.98
CA LEU A 1201 -21.68 -34.86 -17.07
C LEU A 1201 -22.73 -33.74 -17.20
N GLY A 1202 -22.43 -32.69 -17.95
CA GLY A 1202 -23.34 -31.59 -18.24
C GLY A 1202 -23.43 -30.53 -17.15
N ILE A 1203 -22.37 -30.27 -16.38
CA ILE A 1203 -22.33 -29.19 -15.37
C ILE A 1203 -22.73 -27.82 -15.96
N ASP A 1204 -23.43 -26.97 -15.19
CA ASP A 1204 -23.86 -25.64 -15.66
C ASP A 1204 -22.71 -24.63 -15.68
N SER A 1205 -21.88 -24.65 -14.64
CA SER A 1205 -20.77 -23.71 -14.50
C SER A 1205 -19.54 -24.31 -13.81
N MET A 1206 -18.37 -23.72 -14.08
CA MET A 1206 -17.13 -24.05 -13.40
C MET A 1206 -16.41 -22.76 -13.00
N SER A 1207 -16.04 -22.64 -11.73
CA SER A 1207 -15.36 -21.47 -11.18
C SER A 1207 -13.86 -21.71 -11.07
N LEU A 1208 -13.08 -20.93 -11.83
CA LEU A 1208 -11.64 -21.15 -12.03
C LEU A 1208 -10.80 -20.01 -11.43
N ASN A 1209 -9.52 -20.27 -11.23
CA ASN A 1209 -8.58 -19.21 -10.88
C ASN A 1209 -8.31 -18.32 -12.12
N PRO A 1210 -8.05 -17.01 -11.93
CA PRO A 1210 -7.91 -16.06 -13.04
C PRO A 1210 -6.87 -16.45 -14.10
N ASP A 1211 -5.76 -17.05 -13.68
CA ASP A 1211 -4.64 -17.51 -14.51
C ASP A 1211 -5.01 -18.69 -15.44
N SER A 1212 -5.84 -19.61 -14.95
CA SER A 1212 -6.27 -20.81 -15.67
C SER A 1212 -7.48 -20.61 -16.60
N LEU A 1213 -8.17 -19.48 -16.48
CA LEU A 1213 -9.52 -19.27 -17.03
C LEU A 1213 -9.55 -19.38 -18.55
N LEU A 1214 -8.69 -18.63 -19.24
CA LEU A 1214 -8.70 -18.55 -20.72
C LEU A 1214 -8.29 -19.87 -21.37
N LYS A 1215 -7.26 -20.53 -20.82
CA LYS A 1215 -6.81 -21.85 -21.28
C LYS A 1215 -7.93 -22.88 -21.19
N THR A 1216 -8.63 -22.90 -20.06
CA THR A 1216 -9.70 -23.86 -19.79
C THR A 1216 -10.94 -23.56 -20.64
N LEU A 1217 -11.31 -22.29 -20.83
CA LEU A 1217 -12.39 -21.88 -21.73
C LEU A 1217 -12.16 -22.39 -23.15
N LEU A 1218 -10.95 -22.22 -23.70
CA LEU A 1218 -10.62 -22.70 -25.05
C LEU A 1218 -10.61 -24.23 -25.17
N ASP A 1219 -10.22 -24.95 -24.12
CA ASP A 1219 -10.27 -26.42 -24.12
C ASP A 1219 -11.71 -26.93 -24.07
N ILE A 1220 -12.56 -26.29 -23.26
CA ILE A 1220 -13.99 -26.64 -23.12
C ILE A 1220 -14.75 -26.33 -24.40
N ALA A 1221 -14.51 -25.18 -25.03
CA ALA A 1221 -15.15 -24.83 -26.30
C ALA A 1221 -14.90 -25.92 -27.36
N LYS A 1222 -13.66 -26.41 -27.47
CA LYS A 1222 -13.31 -27.52 -28.38
C LYS A 1222 -13.96 -28.84 -27.99
N LEU A 1223 -14.07 -29.12 -26.69
CA LEU A 1223 -14.74 -30.34 -26.22
C LEU A 1223 -16.23 -30.31 -26.57
N GLU A 1224 -16.90 -29.19 -26.32
CA GLU A 1224 -18.33 -29.03 -26.62
C GLU A 1224 -18.61 -29.14 -28.11
N GLU A 1225 -17.78 -28.53 -28.97
CA GLU A 1225 -17.87 -28.71 -30.43
C GLU A 1225 -17.76 -30.19 -30.83
N ARG A 1226 -16.86 -30.95 -30.22
CA ARG A 1226 -16.71 -32.40 -30.48
C ARG A 1226 -17.90 -33.21 -29.99
N LEU A 1227 -18.44 -32.87 -28.83
CA LEU A 1227 -19.62 -33.55 -28.27
C LEU A 1227 -20.85 -33.28 -29.12
N ASP A 1228 -21.01 -32.06 -29.64
CA ASP A 1228 -22.10 -31.70 -30.52
C ASP A 1228 -21.95 -32.32 -31.92
N ALA A 1229 -20.72 -32.51 -32.43
CA ALA A 1229 -20.47 -33.24 -33.67
C ALA A 1229 -20.74 -34.76 -33.58
N ASN A 1230 -20.70 -35.32 -32.37
CA ASN A 1230 -20.96 -36.75 -32.10
C ASN A 1230 -22.43 -37.03 -31.70
N ARG A 1231 -23.26 -36.00 -31.53
CA ARG A 1231 -24.70 -36.09 -31.30
C ARG A 1231 -25.46 -35.96 -32.62
#